data_AF-A0A951TDH9-F1
#
_entry.id   AF-A0A951TDH9-F1
#
_cell.length_a   1.000
_cell.length_b   1.000
_cell.length_c   1.000
_cell.angle_alpha   90.00
_cell.angle_beta   90.00
_cell.angle_gamma   90.00
#
_symmetry.space_group_name_H-M   'P 1'
#
loop_
_entity.id
_entity.type
_entity.pdbx_description
1 polymer ?
#
loop_
_entity_poly.entity_id
_entity_poly.type
_entity_poly.pdbx_seq_one_letter_code
_entity_poly.pdbx_strand_id
1 'polypeptide(L)'
;MKQRLNLLLTGLTFFTYFLFNSFSLAQYQRPFGPYAPWNIETKYLGVHPNSAYYSQLLWDNATQNTPGVFKLSLDQYTYPVYEVTSGLQQYLVQSGNPSWGNLHGKYIPFDPNWLPATGTDGQIIILDPATGREWDLWQVNFENDIVQISNGNLVQNGVGPGDGSDPGNYWTKENGFSSSRGCGIQYLAMLVRPEEIEEGIIRHALSMPIRNTDGTEYVYPATKLEHPGAPAGVPEGMRFAIDITDEEIEEWLLTVSPHIRNVARIIAVALRDYGWFITDTSGDAHLQFELRFSAPEWDDFDMQHVVVGSRQYPRDLLWGLMTEDNVYALTYDYNGINQVCGGEEVTPIFTHVGSKCSGEVFSLPTVSENGISGSWSPTPDFYNSTEYTFTPDDMTCKKIAKMTVLIDQNFTYSVSSNNPTSCNSSSGSITFTGLSPNTSYYVTSSQGDATASSNGSGVINVTNLPVGVYSGISLTKVGAGACTVNYPNIITLIANNSPALTVSSDVTICKGNSTTITASNYGGASVSWDNGLGSGASHSVSPNHTTIYTASATSGSCTTQKAVTVTVENVVTPTFTIDSEICQGVTPNLPTNSENGISGSWALLTDNGTQLTYEFTPTAGMCASTVTQTINRINVNMDLTVSQNGNILEANEVDATYQWVDCSDNSDVVGATSQHFEPLTSGSYKVILTSTVCPNITDESNCITVATSGLQNDLLNHVFIYPNPTKNTVYISIPKGLAITSWIMKDIQGKVVMDESTSVTEIHVELLSKGMYYLELTTTQGVLVKKLVKE
;
A
#
# COMPACT_ATOMS: atom_id res chain seq x y z
N MET A 1 -1.43 22.15 -41.26
CA MET A 1 -0.34 21.14 -41.29
C MET A 1 1.08 21.72 -41.12
N LYS A 2 1.30 23.05 -41.18
CA LYS A 2 2.59 23.68 -40.83
C LYS A 2 2.72 24.19 -39.37
N GLN A 3 1.65 24.14 -38.58
CA GLN A 3 1.67 24.54 -37.16
C GLN A 3 1.71 23.37 -36.16
N ARG A 4 1.76 22.11 -36.66
CA ARG A 4 1.95 20.90 -35.83
C ARG A 4 3.33 20.25 -36.02
N LEU A 5 4.22 20.85 -36.81
CA LEU A 5 5.59 20.37 -37.02
C LEU A 5 6.62 21.10 -36.13
N ASN A 6 6.30 22.29 -35.60
CA ASN A 6 7.17 23.04 -34.68
C ASN A 6 6.96 22.71 -33.20
N LEU A 7 5.97 21.88 -32.85
CA LEU A 7 5.77 21.41 -31.47
C LEU A 7 6.39 20.03 -31.19
N LEU A 8 6.97 19.38 -32.21
CA LEU A 8 7.64 18.08 -32.11
C LEU A 8 9.17 18.18 -32.22
N LEU A 9 9.73 19.36 -32.56
CA LEU A 9 11.18 19.60 -32.57
C LEU A 9 11.70 20.35 -31.33
N THR A 10 10.82 20.86 -30.45
CA THR A 10 11.22 21.52 -29.20
C THR A 10 11.09 20.62 -27.96
N GLY A 11 10.53 19.42 -28.11
CA GLY A 11 10.39 18.44 -27.03
C GLY A 11 11.44 17.31 -27.03
N LEU A 12 12.30 17.22 -28.06
CA LEU A 12 13.33 16.18 -28.17
C LEU A 12 14.77 16.68 -27.98
N THR A 13 14.97 17.99 -27.81
CA THR A 13 16.27 18.60 -27.48
C THR A 13 16.41 18.98 -26.01
N PHE A 14 15.38 18.78 -25.20
CA PHE A 14 15.41 19.03 -23.74
C PHE A 14 15.61 17.77 -22.89
N PHE A 15 15.62 16.57 -23.49
CA PHE A 15 15.73 15.29 -22.76
C PHE A 15 17.01 14.48 -23.07
N THR A 16 17.87 14.98 -23.96
CA THR A 16 19.18 14.37 -24.25
C THR A 16 20.38 15.20 -23.78
N TYR A 17 20.15 16.38 -23.18
CA TYR A 17 21.19 17.19 -22.53
C TYR A 17 21.32 16.93 -21.02
N PHE A 18 20.45 16.10 -20.43
CA PHE A 18 20.39 15.85 -18.98
C PHE A 18 20.86 14.45 -18.55
N LEU A 19 21.51 13.69 -19.44
CA LEU A 19 22.03 12.35 -19.12
C LEU A 19 23.52 12.12 -19.43
N PHE A 20 24.27 13.15 -19.82
CA PHE A 20 25.74 13.12 -19.83
C PHE A 20 26.26 14.52 -19.50
N ASN A 21 26.25 14.85 -18.21
CA ASN A 21 27.21 15.73 -17.53
C ASN A 21 26.67 15.98 -16.12
N SER A 22 26.71 14.94 -15.30
CA SER A 22 27.03 15.14 -13.88
C SER A 22 28.53 15.43 -13.78
N PHE A 23 28.97 16.54 -14.38
CA PHE A 23 30.15 17.24 -13.91
C PHE A 23 29.59 18.27 -12.94
N SER A 24 29.87 18.04 -11.66
CA SER A 24 30.08 19.16 -10.75
C SER A 24 30.98 20.14 -11.49
N LEU A 25 30.49 21.31 -11.90
CA LEU A 25 31.38 22.43 -12.17
C LEU A 25 32.13 22.61 -10.86
N ALA A 26 33.38 22.16 -10.81
CA ALA A 26 34.24 22.42 -9.68
C ALA A 26 34.28 23.95 -9.56
N GLN A 27 33.74 24.47 -8.46
CA GLN A 27 33.86 25.89 -8.16
C GLN A 27 35.36 26.21 -8.15
N TYR A 28 35.78 27.28 -8.85
CA TYR A 28 37.19 27.60 -8.93
C TYR A 28 37.69 27.90 -7.52
N GLN A 29 38.72 27.16 -7.11
CA GLN A 29 39.38 27.36 -5.85
C GLN A 29 40.53 28.33 -6.09
N ARG A 30 40.50 29.49 -5.42
CA ARG A 30 41.62 30.44 -5.47
C ARG A 30 42.89 29.78 -4.93
N PRO A 31 44.00 29.74 -5.68
CA PRO A 31 45.29 29.31 -5.17
C PRO A 31 45.80 30.18 -4.02
N PHE A 32 46.62 29.59 -3.16
CA PHE A 32 47.28 30.21 -2.01
C PHE A 32 46.36 30.58 -0.84
N GLY A 33 46.94 30.60 0.35
CA GLY A 33 46.22 30.92 1.57
C GLY A 33 45.69 32.36 1.58
N PRO A 34 44.68 32.65 2.42
CA PRO A 34 44.07 33.99 2.48
C PRO A 34 45.04 35.07 2.97
N TYR A 35 46.10 34.74 3.70
CA TYR A 35 47.12 35.70 4.13
C TYR A 35 48.31 35.80 3.17
N ALA A 36 48.27 35.09 2.04
CA ALA A 36 49.25 35.29 0.99
C ALA A 36 49.23 36.76 0.55
N PRO A 37 50.38 37.45 0.43
CA PRO A 37 50.45 38.87 0.09
C PRO A 37 49.64 39.24 -1.16
N TRP A 38 49.69 38.42 -2.20
CA TRP A 38 48.88 38.65 -3.40
C TRP A 38 47.38 38.43 -3.19
N ASN A 39 46.92 37.74 -2.15
CA ASN A 39 45.50 37.51 -1.85
C ASN A 39 44.87 38.57 -0.90
N ILE A 40 45.66 39.54 -0.41
CA ILE A 40 45.20 40.61 0.48
C ILE A 40 44.70 41.80 -0.34
N GLU A 41 43.49 42.31 -0.09
CA GLU A 41 42.97 43.51 -0.78
C GLU A 41 43.75 44.79 -0.43
N THR A 42 43.83 45.72 -1.37
CA THR A 42 44.54 47.01 -1.26
C THR A 42 43.99 47.89 -0.15
N LYS A 43 42.69 47.79 0.16
CA LYS A 43 42.05 48.53 1.26
C LYS A 43 42.62 48.21 2.65
N TYR A 44 43.31 47.08 2.80
CA TYR A 44 43.98 46.68 4.03
C TYR A 44 45.46 47.09 4.07
N LEU A 45 45.94 47.78 3.05
CA LEU A 45 47.33 48.20 2.91
C LEU A 45 47.46 49.72 2.99
N GLY A 46 48.61 50.18 3.47
CA GLY A 46 48.97 51.59 3.45
C GLY A 46 49.53 52.01 2.10
N VAL A 47 49.37 53.28 1.74
CA VAL A 47 50.12 53.90 0.64
C VAL A 47 51.59 53.99 1.03
N HIS A 48 52.48 53.56 0.14
CA HIS A 48 53.92 53.64 0.38
C HIS A 48 54.35 55.11 0.57
N PRO A 49 55.20 55.46 1.57
CA PRO A 49 55.62 56.85 1.78
C PRO A 49 56.27 57.52 0.56
N ASN A 50 56.98 56.74 -0.25
CA ASN A 50 57.60 57.16 -1.51
C ASN A 50 56.74 56.79 -2.74
N SER A 51 55.42 56.68 -2.61
CA SER A 51 54.53 56.24 -3.69
C SER A 51 54.72 57.04 -4.97
N ALA A 52 54.72 58.37 -4.90
CA ALA A 52 54.92 59.23 -6.07
C ALA A 52 56.24 58.95 -6.82
N TYR A 53 57.32 58.63 -6.09
CA TYR A 53 58.61 58.31 -6.69
C TYR A 53 58.56 56.97 -7.44
N TYR A 54 58.02 55.93 -6.81
CA TYR A 54 57.94 54.61 -7.44
C TYR A 54 56.92 54.56 -8.58
N SER A 55 55.79 55.28 -8.48
CA SER A 55 54.83 55.41 -9.58
C SER A 55 55.45 56.11 -10.78
N GLN A 56 56.22 57.18 -10.57
CA GLN A 56 56.93 57.87 -11.65
C GLN A 56 58.01 56.96 -12.29
N LEU A 57 58.78 56.22 -11.48
CA LEU A 57 59.75 55.26 -12.01
C LEU A 57 59.09 54.15 -12.83
N LEU A 58 57.94 53.65 -12.38
CA LEU A 58 57.16 52.67 -13.12
C LEU A 58 56.66 53.29 -14.44
N TRP A 59 56.09 54.49 -14.38
CA TRP A 59 55.52 55.16 -15.54
C TRP A 59 56.54 55.44 -16.64
N ASP A 60 57.70 56.00 -16.28
CA ASP A 60 58.70 56.48 -17.24
C ASP A 60 59.57 55.36 -17.81
N ASN A 61 59.84 54.31 -17.02
CA ASN A 61 60.94 53.38 -17.30
C ASN A 61 60.54 51.90 -17.35
N ALA A 62 59.31 51.52 -16.98
CA ALA A 62 58.88 50.11 -17.01
C ALA A 62 58.77 49.54 -18.42
N THR A 63 58.50 50.40 -19.41
CA THR A 63 58.26 49.99 -20.79
C THR A 63 59.35 50.43 -21.74
N GLN A 64 59.49 49.73 -22.86
CA GLN A 64 60.42 50.11 -23.91
C GLN A 64 59.80 51.19 -24.83
N ASN A 65 60.30 52.42 -24.76
CA ASN A 65 59.94 53.55 -25.63
C ASN A 65 58.45 53.98 -25.62
N THR A 66 57.64 53.47 -24.68
CA THR A 66 56.20 53.79 -24.58
C THR A 66 55.76 53.98 -23.12
N PRO A 67 56.19 55.07 -22.44
CA PRO A 67 55.86 55.34 -21.03
C PRO A 67 54.37 55.17 -20.73
N GLY A 68 54.05 54.51 -19.61
CA GLY A 68 52.67 54.28 -19.15
C GLY A 68 51.85 53.24 -19.93
N VAL A 69 52.42 52.55 -20.92
CA VAL A 69 51.69 51.56 -21.74
C VAL A 69 51.93 50.13 -21.23
N PHE A 70 51.08 49.68 -20.32
CA PHE A 70 51.14 48.33 -19.77
C PHE A 70 50.33 47.33 -20.61
N LYS A 71 50.95 46.19 -20.94
CA LYS A 71 50.40 45.21 -21.88
C LYS A 71 49.83 43.98 -21.17
N LEU A 72 49.02 43.18 -21.86
CA LEU A 72 48.62 41.84 -21.46
C LEU A 72 49.38 40.79 -22.27
N SER A 73 49.90 39.77 -21.60
CA SER A 73 50.59 38.63 -22.23
C SER A 73 49.79 37.36 -22.06
N LEU A 74 49.19 36.88 -23.15
CA LEU A 74 48.51 35.58 -23.25
C LEU A 74 49.19 34.62 -24.23
N ASP A 75 50.10 35.10 -25.09
CA ASP A 75 50.63 34.32 -26.22
C ASP A 75 52.13 34.04 -26.11
N GLN A 76 52.88 34.94 -25.47
CA GLN A 76 54.34 34.87 -25.29
C GLN A 76 54.72 35.52 -23.95
N TYR A 77 55.88 35.14 -23.41
CA TYR A 77 56.42 35.69 -22.16
C TYR A 77 55.50 35.49 -20.93
N THR A 78 54.76 34.40 -20.93
CA THR A 78 53.87 33.98 -19.84
C THR A 78 53.84 32.46 -19.75
N TYR A 79 53.11 31.90 -18.78
CA TYR A 79 53.23 30.50 -18.38
C TYR A 79 52.10 29.63 -18.94
N PRO A 80 52.41 28.50 -19.62
CA PRO A 80 51.44 27.44 -19.80
C PRO A 80 51.29 26.65 -18.50
N VAL A 81 50.05 26.26 -18.18
CA VAL A 81 49.72 25.46 -17.00
C VAL A 81 49.23 24.09 -17.46
N TYR A 82 49.74 23.04 -16.82
CA TYR A 82 49.30 21.67 -17.06
C TYR A 82 48.95 20.97 -15.76
N GLU A 83 47.90 20.17 -15.77
CA GLU A 83 47.45 19.45 -14.57
C GLU A 83 47.79 17.96 -14.64
N VAL A 84 48.18 17.40 -13.49
CA VAL A 84 48.48 15.99 -13.34
C VAL A 84 47.19 15.18 -13.41
N THR A 85 47.10 14.28 -14.38
CA THR A 85 45.99 13.32 -14.53
C THR A 85 46.41 11.91 -14.14
N SER A 86 45.42 11.06 -13.82
CA SER A 86 45.66 9.67 -13.47
C SER A 86 46.32 8.92 -14.64
N GLY A 87 47.51 8.37 -14.42
CA GLY A 87 48.22 7.57 -15.41
C GLY A 87 49.40 8.27 -16.11
N LEU A 88 49.68 9.54 -15.77
CA LEU A 88 50.89 10.22 -16.24
C LEU A 88 52.17 9.47 -15.80
N GLN A 89 53.10 9.33 -16.74
CA GLN A 89 54.40 8.75 -16.48
C GLN A 89 55.30 9.76 -15.75
N GLN A 90 56.24 9.24 -14.96
CA GLN A 90 57.27 10.06 -14.35
C GLN A 90 58.56 10.02 -15.15
N TYR A 91 59.17 11.19 -15.33
CA TYR A 91 60.42 11.36 -16.07
C TYR A 91 61.49 11.99 -15.20
N LEU A 92 62.74 11.59 -15.44
CA LEU A 92 63.90 12.14 -14.73
C LEU A 92 64.12 13.59 -15.17
N VAL A 93 64.35 14.47 -14.21
CA VAL A 93 64.68 15.87 -14.45
C VAL A 93 66.20 16.07 -14.38
N GLN A 94 66.75 16.71 -15.41
CA GLN A 94 68.15 17.10 -15.47
C GLN A 94 68.28 18.61 -15.64
N SER A 95 68.69 19.29 -14.58
CA SER A 95 68.99 20.73 -14.62
C SER A 95 70.40 21.02 -15.14
N GLY A 96 70.54 22.04 -15.99
CA GLY A 96 71.82 22.61 -16.44
C GLY A 96 72.61 23.30 -15.32
N ASN A 97 71.94 23.72 -14.23
CA ASN A 97 72.58 24.18 -13.01
C ASN A 97 71.90 23.59 -11.76
N PRO A 98 72.39 22.45 -11.24
CA PRO A 98 71.76 21.73 -10.13
C PRO A 98 71.60 22.54 -8.83
N SER A 99 72.28 23.67 -8.70
CA SER A 99 72.24 24.53 -7.50
C SER A 99 71.14 25.59 -7.54
N TRP A 100 70.47 25.79 -8.67
CA TRP A 100 69.46 26.85 -8.84
C TRP A 100 68.04 26.44 -8.42
N GLY A 101 67.76 25.14 -8.42
CA GLY A 101 66.47 24.59 -8.03
C GLY A 101 66.59 23.22 -7.36
N ASN A 102 65.45 22.61 -7.04
CA ASN A 102 65.40 21.40 -6.21
C ASN A 102 65.02 20.11 -6.98
N LEU A 103 64.88 20.19 -8.31
CA LEU A 103 64.42 19.07 -9.13
C LEU A 103 65.52 18.24 -9.80
N HIS A 104 66.78 18.67 -9.78
CA HIS A 104 67.85 17.90 -10.43
C HIS A 104 67.95 16.48 -9.84
N GLY A 105 67.87 15.46 -10.71
CA GLY A 105 67.91 14.05 -10.31
C GLY A 105 66.61 13.52 -9.71
N LYS A 106 65.52 14.31 -9.71
CA LYS A 106 64.19 13.90 -9.25
C LYS A 106 63.32 13.45 -10.42
N TYR A 107 62.26 12.71 -10.10
CA TYR A 107 61.24 12.31 -11.06
C TYR A 107 60.00 13.17 -10.88
N ILE A 108 59.45 13.68 -11.98
CA ILE A 108 58.21 14.48 -11.99
C ILE A 108 57.18 13.86 -12.94
N PRO A 109 55.87 14.02 -12.67
CA PRO A 109 54.84 13.70 -13.65
C PRO A 109 54.98 14.64 -14.86
N PHE A 110 55.05 14.09 -16.07
CA PHE A 110 55.23 14.90 -17.28
C PHE A 110 54.60 14.19 -18.50
N ASP A 111 53.95 14.95 -19.38
CA ASP A 111 53.53 14.47 -20.70
C ASP A 111 54.50 15.00 -21.76
N PRO A 112 55.18 14.15 -22.54
CA PRO A 112 56.05 14.57 -23.63
C PRO A 112 55.40 15.48 -24.69
N ASN A 113 54.06 15.53 -24.77
CA ASN A 113 53.32 16.40 -25.67
C ASN A 113 53.08 17.81 -25.11
N TRP A 114 53.37 18.06 -23.83
CA TRP A 114 53.26 19.39 -23.25
C TRP A 114 54.27 20.34 -23.89
N LEU A 115 53.77 21.49 -24.33
CA LEU A 115 54.56 22.49 -25.02
C LEU A 115 55.04 23.53 -24.02
N PRO A 116 56.36 23.81 -23.95
CA PRO A 116 56.85 24.94 -23.17
C PRO A 116 56.43 26.28 -23.78
N ALA A 117 56.44 27.33 -22.96
CA ALA A 117 56.16 28.69 -23.43
C ALA A 117 57.04 29.05 -24.66
N THR A 118 56.44 29.70 -25.67
CA THR A 118 57.22 30.14 -26.84
C THR A 118 58.16 31.28 -26.48
N GLY A 119 59.33 31.34 -27.14
CA GLY A 119 60.37 32.33 -26.85
C GLY A 119 61.59 31.74 -26.16
N THR A 120 62.38 32.57 -25.49
CA THR A 120 63.66 32.17 -24.85
C THR A 120 63.48 31.49 -23.50
N ASP A 121 62.32 31.65 -22.87
CA ASP A 121 62.15 31.31 -21.46
C ASP A 121 61.59 29.90 -21.25
N GLY A 122 60.83 29.37 -22.21
CA GLY A 122 60.41 27.96 -22.22
C GLY A 122 59.79 27.47 -20.92
N GLN A 123 58.99 28.30 -20.23
CA GLN A 123 58.43 27.94 -18.93
C GLN A 123 57.32 26.89 -19.04
N ILE A 124 57.15 26.10 -17.98
CA ILE A 124 55.98 25.25 -17.73
C ILE A 124 55.63 25.30 -16.24
N ILE A 125 54.33 25.41 -15.92
CA ILE A 125 53.78 25.14 -14.59
C ILE A 125 53.07 23.79 -14.65
N ILE A 126 53.37 22.91 -13.69
CA ILE A 126 52.64 21.64 -13.51
C ILE A 126 51.93 21.68 -12.17
N LEU A 127 50.63 21.42 -12.14
CA LEU A 127 49.82 21.38 -10.93
C LEU A 127 49.33 19.96 -10.66
N ASP A 128 49.43 19.51 -9.42
CA ASP A 128 48.72 18.32 -8.94
C ASP A 128 47.66 18.77 -7.92
N PRO A 129 46.40 19.01 -8.36
CA PRO A 129 45.34 19.47 -7.49
C PRO A 129 45.05 18.53 -6.32
N ALA A 130 45.27 17.21 -6.50
CA ALA A 130 44.98 16.20 -5.50
C ALA A 130 45.96 16.24 -4.32
N THR A 131 47.22 16.60 -4.57
CA THR A 131 48.24 16.72 -3.53
C THR A 131 48.60 18.16 -3.18
N GLY A 132 48.11 19.13 -3.95
CA GLY A 132 48.44 20.55 -3.81
C GLY A 132 49.87 20.89 -4.21
N ARG A 133 50.50 20.09 -5.09
CA ARG A 133 51.88 20.32 -5.54
C ARG A 133 51.93 21.19 -6.79
N GLU A 134 52.92 22.06 -6.84
CA GLU A 134 53.22 22.94 -7.96
C GLU A 134 54.69 22.71 -8.37
N TRP A 135 54.93 22.49 -9.66
CA TRP A 135 56.26 22.48 -10.25
C TRP A 135 56.45 23.66 -11.20
N ASP A 136 57.46 24.46 -10.92
CA ASP A 136 57.86 25.63 -11.71
C ASP A 136 59.09 25.27 -12.53
N LEU A 137 58.99 25.24 -13.86
CA LEU A 137 60.09 24.82 -14.75
C LEU A 137 60.48 25.97 -15.71
N TRP A 138 61.78 26.13 -15.96
CA TRP A 138 62.34 27.15 -16.85
C TRP A 138 63.28 26.55 -17.89
N GLN A 139 63.13 26.99 -19.14
CA GLN A 139 63.79 26.46 -20.34
C GLN A 139 63.64 24.95 -20.49
N VAL A 140 62.39 24.49 -20.50
CA VAL A 140 62.07 23.07 -20.61
C VAL A 140 62.35 22.56 -22.02
N ASN A 141 63.05 21.43 -22.10
CA ASN A 141 63.22 20.63 -23.29
C ASN A 141 63.05 19.14 -22.93
N PHE A 142 62.43 18.35 -23.80
CA PHE A 142 62.25 16.92 -23.56
C PHE A 142 62.97 16.10 -24.62
N GLU A 143 64.03 15.41 -24.21
CA GLU A 143 64.86 14.59 -25.10
C GLU A 143 65.34 13.32 -24.40
N ASN A 144 65.32 12.19 -25.11
CA ASN A 144 65.80 10.89 -24.61
C ASN A 144 65.17 10.47 -23.27
N ASP A 145 63.86 10.68 -23.11
CA ASP A 145 63.10 10.40 -21.88
C ASP A 145 63.59 11.17 -20.64
N ILE A 146 64.20 12.34 -20.84
CA ILE A 146 64.66 13.23 -19.78
C ILE A 146 64.05 14.62 -19.97
N VAL A 147 63.49 15.17 -18.90
CA VAL A 147 63.06 16.57 -18.83
C VAL A 147 64.29 17.42 -18.52
N GLN A 148 64.85 18.05 -19.55
CA GLN A 148 65.97 18.98 -19.44
C GLN A 148 65.44 20.37 -19.09
N ILE A 149 66.04 21.02 -18.10
CA ILE A 149 65.68 22.36 -17.66
C ILE A 149 66.92 23.19 -17.35
N SER A 150 66.83 24.51 -17.42
CA SER A 150 67.88 25.38 -16.85
C SER A 150 67.69 25.55 -15.35
N ASN A 151 66.45 25.78 -14.90
CA ASN A 151 66.06 25.81 -13.49
C ASN A 151 64.68 25.15 -13.30
N GLY A 152 64.43 24.56 -12.14
CA GLY A 152 63.08 24.15 -11.78
C GLY A 152 62.93 23.65 -10.35
N ASN A 153 61.70 23.80 -9.85
CA ASN A 153 61.39 23.65 -8.43
C ASN A 153 60.05 22.95 -8.23
N LEU A 154 60.01 21.97 -7.33
CA LEU A 154 58.80 21.65 -6.58
C LEU A 154 58.66 22.71 -5.49
N VAL A 155 57.53 23.43 -5.45
CA VAL A 155 57.26 24.46 -4.45
C VAL A 155 57.26 23.86 -3.03
N GLN A 156 57.89 24.53 -2.05
CA GLN A 156 58.13 24.02 -0.69
C GLN A 156 57.58 24.97 0.39
N ASN A 157 57.33 24.46 1.61
CA ASN A 157 56.91 25.27 2.76
C ASN A 157 58.05 26.13 3.38
N GLY A 158 59.31 25.75 3.16
CA GLY A 158 60.49 26.45 3.68
C GLY A 158 60.95 27.66 2.84
N VAL A 159 61.85 28.47 3.40
CA VAL A 159 62.54 29.58 2.72
C VAL A 159 63.95 29.09 2.35
N GLY A 160 64.24 28.88 1.06
CA GLY A 160 65.55 28.36 0.60
C GLY A 160 65.44 27.13 -0.31
N PRO A 161 66.49 26.76 -1.06
CA PRO A 161 66.53 25.51 -1.83
C PRO A 161 66.57 24.31 -0.87
N GLY A 162 65.41 23.74 -0.51
CA GLY A 162 65.32 22.46 0.19
C GLY A 162 65.40 21.28 -0.77
N ASP A 163 65.63 20.07 -0.25
CA ASP A 163 65.82 18.83 -1.02
C ASP A 163 64.54 18.23 -1.65
N GLY A 164 63.41 18.93 -1.52
CA GLY A 164 62.09 18.47 -1.96
C GLY A 164 61.31 17.69 -0.91
N SER A 165 61.84 17.53 0.32
CA SER A 165 61.24 16.66 1.35
C SER A 165 60.00 17.24 2.05
N ASP A 166 59.86 18.56 2.13
CA ASP A 166 58.67 19.26 2.64
C ASP A 166 57.95 20.00 1.49
N PRO A 167 57.22 19.26 0.63
CA PRO A 167 56.47 19.85 -0.47
C PRO A 167 55.42 20.80 0.10
N GLY A 168 55.43 22.03 -0.41
CA GLY A 168 54.43 23.01 -0.11
C GLY A 168 53.09 22.60 -0.69
N ASN A 169 52.02 23.09 -0.07
CA ASN A 169 50.70 22.99 -0.66
C ASN A 169 50.33 24.36 -1.24
N TYR A 170 50.27 24.47 -2.56
CA TYR A 170 49.96 25.74 -3.22
C TYR A 170 48.56 26.25 -2.85
N TRP A 171 47.65 25.41 -2.33
CA TRP A 171 46.35 25.84 -1.80
C TRP A 171 46.45 26.65 -0.51
N THR A 172 47.46 26.40 0.32
CA THR A 172 47.57 26.98 1.67
C THR A 172 48.83 27.81 1.88
N LYS A 173 49.74 27.85 0.91
CA LYS A 173 51.00 28.59 1.02
C LYS A 173 50.74 30.10 0.98
N GLU A 174 51.49 30.86 1.78
CA GLU A 174 51.27 32.30 2.00
C GLU A 174 52.53 33.16 1.86
N ASN A 175 53.63 32.57 1.39
CA ASN A 175 54.92 33.26 1.29
C ASN A 175 55.65 32.90 -0.01
N GLY A 176 56.62 33.73 -0.38
CA GLY A 176 57.53 33.45 -1.48
C GLY A 176 58.46 32.25 -1.20
N PHE A 177 59.22 31.87 -2.22
CA PHE A 177 60.17 30.77 -2.21
C PHE A 177 61.38 31.14 -3.07
N SER A 178 62.55 31.30 -2.42
CA SER A 178 63.76 31.87 -3.03
C SER A 178 64.29 31.14 -4.26
N SER A 179 63.94 29.88 -4.48
CA SER A 179 64.43 29.12 -5.64
C SER A 179 63.53 29.20 -6.87
N SER A 180 62.31 29.74 -6.75
CA SER A 180 61.41 30.01 -7.90
C SER A 180 61.84 31.30 -8.65
N ARG A 181 60.95 31.94 -9.46
CA ARG A 181 61.09 33.17 -10.32
C ARG A 181 62.19 34.16 -9.94
N GLY A 182 62.58 35.10 -10.80
CA GLY A 182 63.60 36.13 -10.51
C GLY A 182 63.54 36.71 -9.09
N CYS A 183 62.36 37.10 -8.62
CA CYS A 183 62.14 37.64 -7.26
C CYS A 183 61.91 36.58 -6.15
N GLY A 184 61.85 35.29 -6.49
CA GLY A 184 61.59 34.18 -5.57
C GLY A 184 60.13 34.08 -5.12
N ILE A 185 59.20 34.18 -6.06
CA ILE A 185 57.76 33.93 -5.89
C ILE A 185 57.37 32.82 -6.88
N GLN A 186 56.56 31.85 -6.45
CA GLN A 186 56.12 30.74 -7.30
C GLN A 186 55.31 31.20 -8.54
N TYR A 187 55.34 30.41 -9.62
CA TYR A 187 54.85 30.86 -10.92
C TYR A 187 53.32 31.00 -11.00
N LEU A 188 52.57 30.12 -10.32
CA LEU A 188 51.11 30.20 -10.26
C LEU A 188 50.63 31.44 -9.48
N ALA A 189 51.43 31.94 -8.54
CA ALA A 189 51.06 33.14 -7.80
C ALA A 189 50.91 34.33 -8.74
N MET A 190 49.75 34.97 -8.66
CA MET A 190 49.39 36.16 -9.44
C MET A 190 49.21 35.93 -10.95
N LEU A 191 49.15 34.67 -11.39
CA LEU A 191 48.82 34.30 -12.76
C LEU A 191 47.30 34.29 -12.94
N VAL A 192 46.80 35.10 -13.89
CA VAL A 192 45.36 35.11 -14.19
C VAL A 192 45.00 33.94 -15.09
N ARG A 193 43.98 33.16 -14.71
CA ARG A 193 43.52 31.96 -15.44
C ARG A 193 42.09 32.13 -15.98
N PRO A 194 41.69 31.43 -17.06
CA PRO A 194 40.36 31.60 -17.66
C PRO A 194 39.20 31.29 -16.71
N GLU A 195 39.39 30.38 -15.74
CA GLU A 195 38.37 30.00 -14.77
C GLU A 195 37.95 31.19 -13.87
N GLU A 196 38.85 32.13 -13.61
CA GLU A 196 38.53 33.36 -12.86
C GLU A 196 37.66 34.33 -13.67
N ILE A 197 37.85 34.34 -14.99
CA ILE A 197 37.02 35.13 -15.90
C ILE A 197 35.64 34.50 -16.03
N GLU A 198 35.56 33.17 -16.04
CA GLU A 198 34.29 32.44 -15.97
C GLU A 198 33.53 32.74 -14.67
N GLU A 199 34.21 32.77 -13.53
CA GLU A 199 33.62 33.16 -12.23
C GLU A 199 33.25 34.64 -12.15
N GLY A 200 33.77 35.48 -13.06
CA GLY A 200 33.52 36.91 -13.10
C GLY A 200 34.29 37.73 -12.07
N ILE A 201 35.34 37.16 -11.46
CA ILE A 201 36.14 37.84 -10.43
C ILE A 201 37.56 37.27 -10.33
N ILE A 202 38.56 38.15 -10.30
CA ILE A 202 39.95 37.82 -9.93
C ILE A 202 40.15 38.25 -8.48
N ARG A 203 40.58 37.33 -7.62
CA ARG A 203 40.68 37.55 -6.16
C ARG A 203 42.12 37.59 -5.66
N HIS A 204 43.02 38.07 -6.49
CA HIS A 204 44.43 38.23 -6.16
C HIS A 204 45.06 39.35 -6.98
N ALA A 205 46.23 39.81 -6.54
CA ALA A 205 47.05 40.76 -7.28
C ALA A 205 47.61 40.09 -8.54
N LEU A 206 47.98 40.89 -9.55
CA LEU A 206 48.52 40.36 -10.80
C LEU A 206 50.05 40.43 -10.85
N SER A 207 50.65 39.61 -11.72
CA SER A 207 52.11 39.54 -11.94
C SER A 207 52.53 40.48 -13.06
N MET A 208 53.47 41.38 -12.81
CA MET A 208 54.02 42.29 -13.83
C MET A 208 55.55 42.33 -13.80
N PRO A 209 56.23 41.57 -14.68
CA PRO A 209 57.64 41.85 -14.95
C PRO A 209 57.80 43.16 -15.74
N ILE A 210 58.89 43.88 -15.47
CA ILE A 210 59.16 45.21 -16.05
C ILE A 210 60.61 45.36 -16.50
N ARG A 211 60.90 46.40 -17.28
CA ARG A 211 62.26 46.67 -17.78
C ARG A 211 63.24 47.23 -16.75
N ASN A 212 62.76 48.00 -15.78
CA ASN A 212 63.60 48.78 -14.86
C ASN A 212 63.47 48.32 -13.40
N THR A 213 63.65 47.03 -13.13
CA THR A 213 63.72 46.54 -11.74
C THR A 213 64.98 47.06 -11.02
N ASP A 214 64.88 47.30 -9.71
CA ASP A 214 66.04 47.66 -8.90
C ASP A 214 66.89 46.41 -8.60
N GLY A 215 68.18 46.47 -8.96
CA GLY A 215 69.12 45.38 -8.73
C GLY A 215 69.85 45.45 -7.39
N THR A 216 69.51 46.39 -6.52
CA THR A 216 70.16 46.61 -5.22
C THR A 216 69.24 46.33 -4.03
N GLU A 217 67.93 46.44 -4.22
CA GLU A 217 66.93 46.16 -3.20
C GLU A 217 65.69 45.46 -3.76
N TYR A 218 65.06 44.64 -2.90
CA TYR A 218 63.76 44.03 -3.13
C TYR A 218 62.91 44.25 -1.87
N VAL A 219 61.61 44.18 -2.02
CA VAL A 219 60.66 44.32 -0.91
C VAL A 219 59.78 43.07 -0.81
N TYR A 220 59.29 42.79 0.40
CA TYR A 220 58.40 41.65 0.64
C TYR A 220 57.15 41.75 -0.27
N PRO A 221 56.72 40.65 -0.95
CA PRO A 221 57.04 39.25 -0.70
C PRO A 221 58.19 38.65 -1.52
N ALA A 222 58.93 39.45 -2.28
CA ALA A 222 60.14 38.97 -2.92
C ALA A 222 61.12 38.44 -1.86
N THR A 223 61.93 37.45 -2.23
CA THR A 223 62.83 36.73 -1.31
C THR A 223 64.29 36.72 -1.77
N LYS A 224 64.57 37.22 -2.98
CA LYS A 224 65.93 37.37 -3.51
C LYS A 224 65.99 38.50 -4.56
N LEU A 225 67.22 38.83 -4.95
CA LEU A 225 67.53 39.63 -6.13
C LEU A 225 68.05 38.71 -7.23
N GLU A 226 67.60 38.94 -8.46
CA GLU A 226 68.13 38.21 -9.63
C GLU A 226 69.35 38.91 -10.27
N HIS A 227 69.48 40.23 -10.11
CA HIS A 227 70.46 41.06 -10.83
C HIS A 227 71.24 42.02 -9.92
N PRO A 228 72.15 41.53 -9.05
CA PRO A 228 72.85 42.38 -8.08
C PRO A 228 73.68 43.47 -8.75
N GLY A 229 73.36 44.75 -8.48
CA GLY A 229 74.20 45.91 -8.80
C GLY A 229 73.71 46.92 -9.85
N ALA A 230 72.46 46.82 -10.33
CA ALA A 230 71.84 47.85 -11.18
C ALA A 230 70.96 48.82 -10.35
N PRO A 231 71.43 50.04 -10.00
CA PRO A 231 70.67 50.94 -9.13
C PRO A 231 69.58 51.74 -9.87
N ALA A 232 68.59 52.24 -9.13
CA ALA A 232 67.57 53.22 -9.55
C ALA A 232 66.39 52.67 -10.35
N GLY A 233 65.95 51.46 -10.00
CA GLY A 233 64.75 50.82 -10.56
C GLY A 233 63.59 50.77 -9.56
N VAL A 234 62.50 50.10 -9.96
CA VAL A 234 61.42 49.73 -9.03
C VAL A 234 61.81 48.42 -8.35
N PRO A 235 61.81 48.32 -7.01
CA PRO A 235 62.18 47.09 -6.31
C PRO A 235 61.28 45.92 -6.70
N GLU A 236 61.87 44.75 -6.92
CA GLU A 236 61.10 43.51 -7.04
C GLU A 236 60.29 43.27 -5.76
N GLY A 237 59.06 42.80 -5.92
CA GLY A 237 58.07 42.67 -4.85
C GLY A 237 57.34 43.97 -4.50
N MET A 238 57.65 45.11 -5.13
CA MET A 238 56.87 46.33 -4.95
C MET A 238 55.44 46.11 -5.48
N ARG A 239 54.45 46.52 -4.69
CA ARG A 239 53.03 46.42 -5.06
C ARG A 239 52.49 47.79 -5.49
N PHE A 240 51.72 47.80 -6.57
CA PHE A 240 51.01 48.97 -7.05
C PHE A 240 49.52 48.68 -7.17
N ALA A 241 48.70 49.73 -7.17
CA ALA A 241 47.28 49.66 -7.48
C ALA A 241 46.85 50.92 -8.23
N ILE A 242 45.65 50.88 -8.81
CA ILE A 242 45.00 52.05 -9.38
C ILE A 242 43.95 52.64 -8.42
N ASP A 243 43.92 53.95 -8.30
CA ASP A 243 42.89 54.71 -7.58
C ASP A 243 41.80 55.14 -8.58
N ILE A 244 40.72 54.37 -8.62
CA ILE A 244 39.62 54.56 -9.58
C ILE A 244 38.30 54.10 -8.97
N THR A 245 37.21 54.81 -9.24
CA THR A 245 35.85 54.47 -8.81
C THR A 245 35.19 53.46 -9.75
N ASP A 246 34.10 52.83 -9.31
CA ASP A 246 33.28 51.98 -10.18
C ASP A 246 32.73 52.79 -11.37
N GLU A 247 32.29 54.04 -11.15
CA GLU A 247 31.79 54.91 -12.21
C GLU A 247 32.85 55.22 -13.28
N GLU A 248 34.09 55.46 -12.89
CA GLU A 248 35.20 55.71 -13.81
C GLU A 248 35.60 54.45 -14.60
N ILE A 249 35.51 53.26 -13.98
CA ILE A 249 35.68 51.98 -14.71
C ILE A 249 34.60 51.85 -15.79
N GLU A 250 33.33 52.15 -15.48
CA GLU A 250 32.24 52.09 -16.46
C GLU A 250 32.43 53.08 -17.61
N GLU A 251 32.91 54.29 -17.31
CA GLU A 251 33.23 55.29 -18.33
C GLU A 251 34.35 54.82 -19.25
N TRP A 252 35.44 54.27 -18.69
CA TRP A 252 36.53 53.70 -19.46
C TRP A 252 36.06 52.53 -20.35
N LEU A 253 35.17 51.66 -19.85
CA LEU A 253 34.62 50.53 -20.61
C LEU A 253 33.86 50.95 -21.88
N LEU A 254 33.35 52.18 -21.95
CA LEU A 254 32.75 52.71 -23.18
C LEU A 254 33.77 52.83 -24.32
N THR A 255 35.06 52.97 -24.00
CA THR A 255 36.17 53.01 -24.98
C THR A 255 36.65 51.62 -25.41
N VAL A 256 36.23 50.58 -24.67
CA VAL A 256 36.56 49.18 -24.94
C VAL A 256 35.51 48.54 -25.85
N SER A 257 35.96 47.66 -26.76
CA SER A 257 35.08 46.92 -27.67
C SER A 257 34.01 46.14 -26.88
N PRO A 258 32.71 46.21 -27.26
CA PRO A 258 31.62 45.57 -26.51
C PRO A 258 31.85 44.09 -26.17
N HIS A 259 32.49 43.35 -27.07
CA HIS A 259 32.73 41.91 -26.95
C HIS A 259 33.64 41.52 -25.79
N ILE A 260 34.58 42.38 -25.38
CA ILE A 260 35.56 42.08 -24.31
C ILE A 260 35.35 42.91 -23.04
N ARG A 261 34.28 43.72 -22.97
CA ARG A 261 34.03 44.62 -21.82
C ARG A 261 33.92 43.88 -20.50
N ASN A 262 33.36 42.67 -20.51
CA ASN A 262 33.22 41.88 -19.29
C ASN A 262 34.60 41.52 -18.72
N VAL A 263 35.49 40.99 -19.55
CA VAL A 263 36.87 40.66 -19.16
C VAL A 263 37.63 41.92 -18.72
N ALA A 264 37.50 43.00 -19.48
CA ALA A 264 38.11 44.29 -19.18
C ALA A 264 37.68 44.84 -17.81
N ARG A 265 36.39 44.70 -17.46
CA ARG A 265 35.87 45.10 -16.15
C ARG A 265 36.51 44.29 -15.04
N ILE A 266 36.53 42.96 -15.18
CA ILE A 266 37.07 42.05 -14.16
C ILE A 266 38.54 42.38 -13.85
N ILE A 267 39.33 42.62 -14.90
CA ILE A 267 40.74 43.00 -14.76
C ILE A 267 40.88 44.38 -14.11
N ALA A 268 40.08 45.37 -14.51
CA ALA A 268 40.13 46.71 -13.92
C ALA A 268 39.79 46.70 -12.42
N VAL A 269 38.76 45.93 -12.02
CA VAL A 269 38.38 45.73 -10.62
C VAL A 269 39.53 45.06 -9.85
N ALA A 270 40.16 44.03 -10.42
CA ALA A 270 41.30 43.36 -9.78
C ALA A 270 42.49 44.29 -9.57
N LEU A 271 42.81 45.15 -10.55
CA LEU A 271 43.90 46.13 -10.45
C LEU A 271 43.63 47.23 -9.40
N ARG A 272 42.36 47.54 -9.10
CA ARG A 272 41.98 48.44 -8.02
C ARG A 272 42.00 47.74 -6.65
N ASP A 273 41.32 46.60 -6.55
CA ASP A 273 41.03 45.93 -5.28
C ASP A 273 42.19 45.06 -4.79
N TYR A 274 43.04 44.58 -5.70
CA TYR A 274 44.23 43.80 -5.40
C TYR A 274 45.51 44.35 -6.05
N GLY A 275 45.45 45.14 -7.12
CA GLY A 275 46.67 45.69 -7.71
C GLY A 275 47.57 44.64 -8.34
N TRP A 276 48.87 44.91 -8.43
CA TRP A 276 49.86 44.02 -9.03
C TRP A 276 51.22 44.16 -8.35
N PHE A 277 52.06 43.15 -8.53
CA PHE A 277 53.43 43.11 -8.05
C PHE A 277 54.43 43.17 -9.19
N ILE A 278 55.58 43.77 -8.90
CA ILE A 278 56.76 43.68 -9.75
C ILE A 278 57.47 42.36 -9.46
N THR A 279 57.56 41.48 -10.45
CA THR A 279 57.92 40.06 -10.20
C THR A 279 59.19 39.58 -10.90
N ASP A 280 59.68 40.32 -11.89
CA ASP A 280 60.85 39.92 -12.67
C ASP A 280 61.36 41.09 -13.54
N THR A 281 62.56 40.95 -14.08
CA THR A 281 63.10 41.83 -15.14
C THR A 281 62.70 41.30 -16.51
N SER A 282 62.13 42.14 -17.37
CA SER A 282 61.77 41.79 -18.76
C SER A 282 62.16 42.86 -19.77
N GLY A 283 61.94 42.60 -21.06
CA GLY A 283 62.16 43.59 -22.11
C GLY A 283 61.14 44.74 -22.10
N ASP A 284 59.97 44.54 -21.49
CA ASP A 284 58.83 45.47 -21.53
C ASP A 284 57.78 45.12 -20.46
N ALA A 285 57.01 46.09 -19.97
CA ALA A 285 56.03 45.85 -18.91
C ALA A 285 54.75 45.16 -19.41
N HIS A 286 54.41 44.04 -18.80
CA HIS A 286 53.22 43.28 -19.17
C HIS A 286 52.65 42.48 -18.00
N LEU A 287 51.32 42.38 -17.92
CA LEU A 287 50.62 41.48 -17.00
C LEU A 287 50.59 40.06 -17.56
N GLN A 288 50.92 39.09 -16.71
CA GLN A 288 51.01 37.69 -17.10
C GLN A 288 49.70 36.95 -16.86
N PHE A 289 49.19 36.32 -17.92
CA PHE A 289 47.98 35.49 -17.94
C PHE A 289 48.37 34.08 -18.38
N GLU A 290 47.57 33.07 -18.05
CA GLU A 290 47.81 31.72 -18.55
C GLU A 290 47.91 31.70 -20.07
N LEU A 291 48.91 30.99 -20.60
CA LEU A 291 49.23 30.99 -22.02
C LEU A 291 48.10 30.31 -22.82
N ARG A 292 47.63 30.97 -23.89
CA ARG A 292 46.43 30.59 -24.66
C ARG A 292 46.44 29.16 -25.19
N PHE A 293 47.59 28.58 -25.53
CA PHE A 293 47.59 27.19 -26.01
C PHE A 293 47.40 26.15 -24.89
N SER A 294 47.70 26.46 -23.62
CA SER A 294 47.36 25.59 -22.50
C SER A 294 45.95 25.87 -21.97
N ALA A 295 45.44 27.08 -22.22
CA ALA A 295 44.11 27.55 -21.87
C ALA A 295 43.31 27.99 -23.11
N PRO A 296 42.83 27.07 -23.96
CA PRO A 296 42.01 27.41 -25.13
C PRO A 296 40.70 28.13 -24.77
N GLU A 297 40.25 28.03 -23.52
CA GLU A 297 39.07 28.69 -22.95
C GLU A 297 39.12 30.22 -23.09
N TRP A 298 40.31 30.82 -23.25
CA TRP A 298 40.44 32.24 -23.57
C TRP A 298 39.69 32.66 -24.84
N ASP A 299 39.53 31.75 -25.81
CA ASP A 299 38.79 32.03 -27.05
C ASP A 299 37.28 32.21 -26.79
N ASP A 300 36.72 31.59 -25.73
CA ASP A 300 35.31 31.77 -25.34
C ASP A 300 35.03 33.17 -24.78
N PHE A 301 36.08 33.87 -24.34
CA PHE A 301 36.00 35.24 -23.83
C PHE A 301 36.40 36.30 -24.87
N ASP A 302 36.47 35.93 -26.16
CA ASP A 302 36.93 36.79 -27.25
C ASP A 302 38.35 37.35 -27.02
N MET A 303 39.19 36.69 -26.20
CA MET A 303 40.56 37.11 -25.86
C MET A 303 41.59 36.66 -26.91
N GLN A 304 41.16 36.55 -28.17
CA GLN A 304 41.97 36.21 -29.34
C GLN A 304 42.64 37.46 -29.94
N HIS A 305 43.77 37.28 -30.64
CA HIS A 305 44.52 38.40 -31.22
C HIS A 305 43.76 39.09 -32.36
N VAL A 306 43.32 40.34 -32.13
CA VAL A 306 42.59 41.16 -33.11
C VAL A 306 43.18 42.57 -33.18
N VAL A 307 43.35 43.10 -34.39
CA VAL A 307 43.79 44.49 -34.62
C VAL A 307 42.57 45.37 -34.88
N VAL A 308 42.36 46.38 -34.04
CA VAL A 308 41.28 47.37 -34.20
C VAL A 308 41.91 48.77 -34.25
N GLY A 309 41.92 49.39 -35.44
CA GLY A 309 42.62 50.66 -35.65
C GLY A 309 44.13 50.49 -35.49
N SER A 310 44.75 51.26 -34.58
CA SER A 310 46.17 51.14 -34.22
C SER A 310 46.43 50.26 -32.98
N ARG A 311 45.40 49.69 -32.35
CA ARG A 311 45.51 48.87 -31.14
C ARG A 311 45.43 47.38 -31.47
N GLN A 312 46.17 46.57 -30.72
CA GLN A 312 46.15 45.11 -30.78
C GLN A 312 45.53 44.57 -29.49
N TYR A 313 44.37 43.93 -29.59
CA TYR A 313 43.68 43.33 -28.45
C TYR A 313 43.99 41.82 -28.39
N PRO A 314 44.07 41.22 -27.19
CA PRO A 314 43.91 41.84 -25.86
C PRO A 314 45.15 42.57 -25.33
N ARG A 315 46.28 42.55 -26.05
CA ARG A 315 47.56 43.11 -25.56
C ARG A 315 47.46 44.55 -25.07
N ASP A 316 46.80 45.42 -25.81
CA ASP A 316 46.69 46.84 -25.53
C ASP A 316 45.38 47.17 -24.79
N LEU A 317 44.78 46.20 -24.08
CA LEU A 317 43.46 46.31 -23.45
C LEU A 317 43.40 47.46 -22.43
N LEU A 318 44.43 47.63 -21.61
CA LEU A 318 44.47 48.61 -20.51
C LEU A 318 44.67 50.05 -20.96
N TRP A 319 44.73 50.31 -22.27
CA TRP A 319 44.95 51.64 -22.79
C TRP A 319 43.89 52.62 -22.27
N GLY A 320 44.35 53.65 -21.56
CA GLY A 320 43.49 54.69 -20.99
C GLY A 320 42.83 54.35 -19.66
N LEU A 321 43.03 53.15 -19.10
CA LEU A 321 42.62 52.81 -17.73
C LEU A 321 43.62 53.36 -16.72
N MET A 322 44.91 53.09 -16.96
CA MET A 322 46.02 53.54 -16.11
C MET A 322 46.52 54.90 -16.58
N THR A 323 46.73 55.82 -15.64
CA THR A 323 47.29 57.15 -15.83
C THR A 323 48.38 57.41 -14.80
N GLU A 324 49.27 58.37 -15.05
CA GLU A 324 50.33 58.73 -14.10
C GLU A 324 49.75 59.12 -12.72
N ASP A 325 48.58 59.78 -12.72
CA ASP A 325 47.93 60.29 -11.52
C ASP A 325 47.17 59.23 -10.72
N ASN A 326 46.74 58.13 -11.35
CA ASN A 326 45.93 57.11 -10.68
C ASN A 326 46.73 55.88 -10.22
N VAL A 327 48.01 55.78 -10.54
CA VAL A 327 48.87 54.67 -10.09
C VAL A 327 49.60 55.06 -8.81
N TYR A 328 49.50 54.23 -7.76
CA TYR A 328 50.19 54.44 -6.50
C TYR A 328 50.83 53.16 -5.96
N ALA A 329 51.99 53.29 -5.31
CA ALA A 329 52.66 52.18 -4.66
C ALA A 329 52.11 51.95 -3.23
N LEU A 330 52.08 50.68 -2.82
CA LEU A 330 51.57 50.20 -1.54
C LEU A 330 52.71 49.72 -0.64
N THR A 331 52.51 49.76 0.67
CA THR A 331 53.45 49.20 1.66
C THR A 331 52.79 48.14 2.54
N TYR A 332 53.55 47.07 2.79
CA TYR A 332 53.28 46.12 3.86
C TYR A 332 53.91 46.67 5.14
N ASP A 333 53.19 47.47 5.92
CA ASP A 333 53.76 48.06 7.13
C ASP A 333 53.87 47.03 8.28
N TYR A 334 54.96 46.25 8.27
CA TYR A 334 55.33 45.31 9.34
C TYR A 334 55.72 46.02 10.65
N ASN A 335 55.90 47.35 10.64
CA ASN A 335 56.37 48.12 11.81
C ASN A 335 55.26 48.91 12.54
N GLY A 336 54.02 48.90 12.08
CA GLY A 336 52.91 49.66 12.68
C GLY A 336 52.18 48.98 13.86
N ILE A 337 52.36 47.67 14.06
CA ILE A 337 51.55 46.91 15.05
C ILE A 337 52.27 46.78 16.41
N ASN A 338 53.61 46.88 16.44
CA ASN A 338 54.40 46.63 17.65
C ASN A 338 54.73 47.85 18.53
N GLN A 339 54.40 49.10 18.14
CA GLN A 339 54.83 50.29 18.89
C GLN A 339 53.73 50.95 19.75
N VAL A 340 52.45 50.58 19.61
CA VAL A 340 51.37 51.20 20.39
C VAL A 340 51.15 50.54 21.77
N CYS A 341 51.78 49.39 22.02
CA CYS A 341 51.30 48.44 23.05
C CYS A 341 52.17 48.26 24.28
N GLY A 342 53.30 48.98 24.38
CA GLY A 342 54.19 48.87 25.54
C GLY A 342 54.73 47.45 25.80
N GLY A 343 54.62 46.54 24.84
CA GLY A 343 55.10 45.15 24.94
C GLY A 343 54.08 44.11 25.44
N GLU A 344 52.83 44.47 25.75
CA GLU A 344 51.82 43.49 26.17
C GLU A 344 50.54 43.59 25.32
N GLU A 345 50.40 42.66 24.39
CA GLU A 345 49.17 42.47 23.60
C GLU A 345 48.16 41.65 24.40
N VAL A 346 46.89 42.07 24.37
CA VAL A 346 45.80 41.38 25.08
C VAL A 346 45.11 40.39 24.13
N THR A 347 45.03 39.12 24.51
CA THR A 347 44.27 38.11 23.75
C THR A 347 42.79 38.12 24.19
N PRO A 348 41.82 38.22 23.26
CA PRO A 348 40.40 38.01 23.55
C PRO A 348 40.13 36.63 24.15
N ILE A 349 39.40 36.58 25.27
CA ILE A 349 39.04 35.34 25.97
C ILE A 349 37.58 35.00 25.68
N PHE A 350 37.29 33.75 25.32
CA PHE A 350 35.94 33.27 25.06
C PHE A 350 35.67 31.93 25.76
N THR A 351 34.48 31.76 26.32
CA THR A 351 33.94 30.43 26.62
C THR A 351 33.77 29.65 25.31
N HIS A 352 34.29 28.43 25.28
CA HIS A 352 34.18 27.57 24.10
C HIS A 352 32.71 27.20 23.83
N VAL A 353 32.25 27.36 22.59
CA VAL A 353 30.86 27.07 22.17
C VAL A 353 30.54 25.56 22.21
N GLY A 354 31.55 24.71 22.36
CA GLY A 354 31.43 23.25 22.36
C GLY A 354 31.10 22.69 20.98
N SER A 355 30.98 21.36 20.88
CA SER A 355 30.54 20.71 19.64
C SER A 355 29.04 20.92 19.37
N LYS A 356 28.68 21.00 18.10
CA LYS A 356 27.32 21.22 17.59
C LYS A 356 26.94 20.16 16.57
N CYS A 357 25.65 19.95 16.39
CA CYS A 357 25.16 19.04 15.36
C CYS A 357 25.01 19.72 14.01
N SER A 358 25.18 18.97 12.93
CA SER A 358 24.98 19.48 11.57
C SER A 358 23.56 20.05 11.41
N GLY A 359 23.48 21.34 11.09
CA GLY A 359 22.27 22.15 11.01
C GLY A 359 21.85 22.86 12.31
N GLU A 360 22.52 22.64 13.45
CA GLU A 360 22.24 23.34 14.71
C GLU A 360 22.73 24.78 14.62
N VAL A 361 21.81 25.73 14.81
CA VAL A 361 22.12 27.17 14.78
C VAL A 361 22.81 27.58 16.08
N PHE A 362 23.95 28.25 15.96
CA PHE A 362 24.67 28.88 17.07
C PHE A 362 25.09 30.30 16.72
N SER A 363 25.41 31.10 17.74
CA SER A 363 25.99 32.43 17.58
C SER A 363 27.37 32.47 18.22
N LEU A 364 28.26 33.27 17.61
CA LEU A 364 29.57 33.57 18.18
C LEU A 364 29.49 34.92 18.90
N PRO A 365 29.98 35.03 20.14
CA PRO A 365 29.92 36.28 20.91
C PRO A 365 30.76 37.37 20.25
N THR A 366 30.17 38.55 20.02
CA THR A 366 30.83 39.71 19.41
C THR A 366 31.67 40.53 20.40
N VAL A 367 31.61 40.18 21.69
CA VAL A 367 32.42 40.78 22.75
C VAL A 367 33.04 39.65 23.58
N SER A 368 34.35 39.68 23.76
CA SER A 368 35.08 38.71 24.57
C SER A 368 34.80 38.90 26.07
N GLU A 369 35.11 37.88 26.88
CA GLU A 369 34.93 37.92 28.35
C GLU A 369 35.77 38.99 29.03
N ASN A 370 36.92 39.32 28.44
CA ASN A 370 37.78 40.43 28.85
C ASN A 370 37.44 41.77 28.16
N GLY A 371 36.24 41.89 27.56
CA GLY A 371 35.66 43.16 27.13
C GLY A 371 36.11 43.68 25.75
N ILE A 372 36.67 42.83 24.90
CA ILE A 372 37.14 43.21 23.56
C ILE A 372 36.02 42.96 22.55
N SER A 373 35.53 44.02 21.91
CA SER A 373 34.58 43.91 20.79
C SER A 373 35.27 43.55 19.48
N GLY A 374 34.59 42.80 18.63
CA GLY A 374 35.10 42.33 17.35
C GLY A 374 34.10 41.52 16.56
N SER A 375 34.56 41.01 15.43
CA SER A 375 33.78 40.18 14.52
C SER A 375 34.46 38.85 14.27
N TRP A 376 33.66 37.81 14.02
CA TRP A 376 34.15 36.48 13.66
C TRP A 376 34.08 36.28 12.14
N SER A 377 35.12 35.67 11.59
CA SER A 377 35.18 35.24 10.19
C SER A 377 35.67 33.78 10.10
N PRO A 378 35.10 32.92 9.24
CA PRO A 378 33.96 33.20 8.35
C PRO A 378 32.64 33.37 9.12
N THR A 379 31.55 33.74 8.44
CA THR A 379 30.20 33.70 9.03
C THR A 379 29.90 32.27 9.54
N PRO A 380 29.13 32.10 10.64
CA PRO A 380 28.84 30.78 11.20
C PRO A 380 28.37 29.76 10.15
N ASP A 381 29.15 28.69 9.98
CA ASP A 381 28.82 27.50 9.22
C ASP A 381 28.20 26.47 10.18
N PHE A 382 26.94 26.13 9.92
CA PHE A 382 26.18 25.18 10.73
C PHE A 382 26.35 23.73 10.28
N TYR A 383 27.08 23.48 9.19
CA TYR A 383 27.19 22.18 8.55
C TYR A 383 28.61 21.60 8.58
N ASN A 384 29.66 22.42 8.64
CA ASN A 384 31.04 21.94 8.67
C ASN A 384 31.80 22.43 9.91
N SER A 385 32.66 21.54 10.44
CA SER A 385 33.59 21.92 11.51
C SER A 385 34.51 23.01 11.00
N THR A 386 34.41 24.18 11.61
CA THR A 386 35.05 25.40 11.09
C THR A 386 35.86 26.06 12.20
N GLU A 387 37.09 26.44 11.87
CA GLU A 387 37.90 27.32 12.70
C GLU A 387 37.51 28.76 12.40
N TYR A 388 36.97 29.45 13.39
CA TYR A 388 36.62 30.85 13.32
C TYR A 388 37.76 31.69 13.87
N THR A 389 38.02 32.81 13.21
CA THR A 389 38.96 33.82 13.66
C THR A 389 38.17 35.05 14.12
N PHE A 390 38.31 35.40 15.40
CA PHE A 390 37.83 36.64 15.96
C PHE A 390 38.85 37.75 15.71
N THR A 391 38.41 38.78 15.02
CA THR A 391 39.17 40.00 14.75
C THR A 391 38.58 41.12 15.60
N PRO A 392 39.31 41.62 16.61
CA PRO A 392 38.93 42.83 17.34
C PRO A 392 38.60 43.98 16.39
N ASP A 393 37.53 44.74 16.68
CA ASP A 393 37.15 45.93 15.88
C ASP A 393 38.26 46.99 15.90
N ASP A 394 39.00 47.03 17.01
CA ASP A 394 40.21 47.82 17.18
C ASP A 394 41.38 46.86 17.43
N MET A 395 42.19 46.71 16.39
CA MET A 395 43.38 45.85 16.34
C MET A 395 44.57 46.43 17.12
N THR A 396 44.45 47.63 17.69
CA THR A 396 45.51 48.23 18.51
C THR A 396 45.73 47.39 19.77
N CYS A 397 46.87 46.71 19.86
CA CYS A 397 47.31 45.96 21.05
C CYS A 397 46.44 44.77 21.44
N LYS A 398 45.66 44.24 20.50
CA LYS A 398 44.78 43.09 20.72
C LYS A 398 45.11 42.02 19.69
N LYS A 399 45.33 40.80 20.16
CA LYS A 399 45.53 39.66 19.26
C LYS A 399 44.21 39.23 18.66
N ILE A 400 44.26 38.64 17.47
CA ILE A 400 43.16 37.79 17.02
C ILE A 400 43.04 36.58 17.96
N ALA A 401 41.83 36.05 18.10
CA ALA A 401 41.60 34.79 18.77
C ALA A 401 41.02 33.79 17.78
N LYS A 402 41.36 32.51 17.94
CA LYS A 402 40.80 31.43 17.13
C LYS A 402 39.92 30.54 17.99
N MET A 403 38.82 30.08 17.42
CA MET A 403 37.94 29.11 18.05
C MET A 403 37.43 28.14 17.00
N THR A 404 37.71 26.86 17.19
CA THR A 404 37.11 25.80 16.39
C THR A 404 35.76 25.40 16.97
N VAL A 405 34.69 25.52 16.19
CA VAL A 405 33.40 24.87 16.50
C VAL A 405 33.34 23.59 15.69
N LEU A 406 33.29 22.46 16.39
CA LEU A 406 33.16 21.15 15.76
C LEU A 406 31.69 20.93 15.39
N ILE A 407 31.42 20.66 14.11
CA ILE A 407 30.13 20.19 13.63
C ILE A 407 30.20 18.68 13.44
N ASP A 408 29.47 17.98 14.30
CA ASP A 408 29.29 16.54 14.20
C ASP A 408 28.19 16.24 13.18
N GLN A 409 28.57 15.51 12.12
CA GLN A 409 27.64 15.15 11.05
C GLN A 409 26.53 14.25 11.59
N ASN A 410 25.29 14.53 11.16
CA ASN A 410 24.18 13.65 11.43
C ASN A 410 24.45 12.31 10.74
N PHE A 411 24.51 11.25 11.54
CA PHE A 411 24.62 9.91 10.98
C PHE A 411 23.28 9.50 10.38
N THR A 412 23.32 8.76 9.28
CA THR A 412 22.13 8.15 8.70
C THR A 412 21.98 6.74 9.25
N TYR A 413 20.74 6.33 9.50
CA TYR A 413 20.43 4.96 9.85
C TYR A 413 19.11 4.58 9.19
N SER A 414 18.96 3.28 8.96
CA SER A 414 17.68 2.72 8.54
C SER A 414 17.07 1.93 9.67
N VAL A 415 15.74 1.91 9.73
CA VAL A 415 15.00 1.17 10.73
C VAL A 415 14.17 0.12 10.03
N SER A 416 14.24 -1.10 10.55
CA SER A 416 13.34 -2.18 10.19
C SER A 416 12.73 -2.75 11.46
N SER A 417 11.54 -3.32 11.35
CA SER A 417 10.84 -3.93 12.47
C SER A 417 10.35 -5.31 12.08
N ASN A 418 10.44 -6.25 13.00
CA ASN A 418 9.84 -7.57 12.86
C ASN A 418 8.72 -7.72 13.89
N ASN A 419 7.52 -7.98 13.40
CA ASN A 419 6.42 -8.40 14.26
C ASN A 419 6.77 -9.73 14.97
N PRO A 420 6.18 -10.01 16.14
CA PRO A 420 6.33 -11.31 16.80
C PRO A 420 6.09 -12.46 15.81
N THR A 421 7.00 -13.41 15.71
CA THR A 421 6.87 -14.53 14.74
C THR A 421 6.17 -15.74 15.35
N SER A 422 6.28 -15.94 16.67
CA SER A 422 5.63 -17.04 17.39
C SER A 422 4.18 -16.73 17.74
N CYS A 423 3.34 -17.76 17.74
CA CYS A 423 1.90 -17.59 17.93
C CYS A 423 1.54 -17.10 19.34
N ASN A 424 0.70 -16.07 19.42
CA ASN A 424 0.33 -15.38 20.67
C ASN A 424 1.54 -14.75 21.41
N SER A 425 2.67 -14.58 20.73
CA SER A 425 3.79 -13.82 21.29
C SER A 425 3.44 -12.33 21.28
N SER A 426 3.63 -11.69 22.42
CA SER A 426 3.46 -10.25 22.59
C SER A 426 4.73 -9.46 22.30
N SER A 427 5.80 -10.10 21.80
CA SER A 427 7.11 -9.47 21.70
C SER A 427 7.75 -9.55 20.31
N GLY A 428 7.98 -8.39 19.67
CA GLY A 428 8.67 -8.22 18.39
C GLY A 428 10.09 -7.68 18.53
N SER A 429 10.65 -7.17 17.44
CA SER A 429 11.96 -6.50 17.46
C SER A 429 12.02 -5.28 16.54
N ILE A 430 12.87 -4.33 16.88
CA ILE A 430 13.23 -3.18 16.05
C ILE A 430 14.74 -3.23 15.83
N THR A 431 15.15 -3.15 14.58
CA THR A 431 16.55 -3.19 14.15
C THR A 431 16.95 -1.88 13.51
N PHE A 432 18.01 -1.27 14.03
CA PHE A 432 18.67 -0.10 13.48
C PHE A 432 19.94 -0.54 12.75
N THR A 433 20.14 -0.11 11.51
CA THR A 433 21.33 -0.42 10.71
C THR A 433 21.94 0.83 10.10
N GLY A 434 23.21 0.76 9.70
CA GLY A 434 23.96 1.91 9.17
C GLY A 434 24.63 2.76 10.26
N LEU A 435 24.60 2.31 11.51
CA LEU A 435 25.25 2.98 12.63
C LEU A 435 26.76 2.80 12.59
N SER A 436 27.50 3.64 13.31
CA SER A 436 28.94 3.43 13.51
C SER A 436 29.17 2.12 14.25
N PRO A 437 30.10 1.24 13.82
CA PRO A 437 30.39 -0.01 14.51
C PRO A 437 30.82 0.16 15.97
N ASN A 438 30.47 -0.80 16.83
CA ASN A 438 30.88 -0.86 18.25
C ASN A 438 30.66 0.44 19.04
N THR A 439 29.58 1.17 18.73
CA THR A 439 29.30 2.51 19.28
C THR A 439 28.03 2.49 20.11
N SER A 440 28.04 3.15 21.26
CA SER A 440 26.87 3.27 22.14
C SER A 440 25.95 4.42 21.70
N TYR A 441 24.64 4.21 21.81
CA TYR A 441 23.58 5.17 21.49
C TYR A 441 22.52 5.18 22.60
N TYR A 442 21.99 6.36 22.94
CA TYR A 442 20.72 6.51 23.64
C TYR A 442 19.58 6.43 22.62
N VAL A 443 18.68 5.47 22.80
CA VAL A 443 17.50 5.25 21.98
C VAL A 443 16.29 5.73 22.77
N THR A 444 15.54 6.69 22.23
CA THR A 444 14.29 7.17 22.86
C THR A 444 13.08 6.73 22.07
N SER A 445 11.94 6.55 22.75
CA SER A 445 10.65 6.29 22.08
C SER A 445 9.47 6.61 23.00
N SER A 446 8.26 6.66 22.44
CA SER A 446 7.01 6.76 23.19
C SER A 446 6.79 5.63 24.19
N GLN A 447 7.48 4.49 24.04
CA GLN A 447 7.37 3.33 24.93
C GLN A 447 8.49 3.24 25.97
N GLY A 448 9.40 4.22 25.99
CA GLY A 448 10.52 4.29 26.92
C GLY A 448 11.87 4.46 26.23
N ASP A 449 12.86 4.77 27.05
CA ASP A 449 14.23 5.08 26.63
C ASP A 449 15.19 3.96 27.07
N ALA A 450 16.22 3.72 26.27
CA ALA A 450 17.24 2.72 26.54
C ALA A 450 18.62 3.17 26.05
N THR A 451 19.68 2.60 26.61
CA THR A 451 21.03 2.71 26.02
C THR A 451 21.36 1.39 25.34
N ALA A 452 21.83 1.43 24.10
CA ALA A 452 22.19 0.25 23.31
C ALA A 452 23.48 0.48 22.53
N SER A 453 24.25 -0.57 22.28
CA SER A 453 25.48 -0.48 21.48
C SER A 453 25.34 -1.25 20.19
N SER A 454 25.78 -0.64 19.09
CA SER A 454 25.86 -1.32 17.80
C SER A 454 26.95 -2.39 17.84
N ASN A 455 26.76 -3.47 17.08
CA ASN A 455 27.80 -4.49 16.89
C ASN A 455 28.90 -4.01 15.91
N GLY A 456 29.86 -4.88 15.60
CA GLY A 456 30.95 -4.61 14.65
C GLY A 456 30.51 -4.32 13.21
N SER A 457 29.23 -4.53 12.89
CA SER A 457 28.62 -4.21 11.59
C SER A 457 27.71 -2.97 11.65
N GLY A 458 27.67 -2.24 12.77
CA GLY A 458 26.85 -1.04 12.87
C GLY A 458 25.36 -1.33 13.06
N VAL A 459 25.01 -2.44 13.71
CA VAL A 459 23.62 -2.87 13.92
C VAL A 459 23.26 -2.89 15.39
N ILE A 460 22.13 -2.27 15.75
CA ILE A 460 21.45 -2.45 17.04
C ILE A 460 20.17 -3.25 16.78
N ASN A 461 20.01 -4.38 17.46
CA ASN A 461 18.77 -5.15 17.42
C ASN A 461 18.13 -5.15 18.81
N VAL A 462 17.00 -4.46 18.93
CA VAL A 462 16.22 -4.38 20.17
C VAL A 462 15.15 -5.46 20.10
N THR A 463 15.32 -6.53 20.88
CA THR A 463 14.41 -7.67 20.92
C THR A 463 13.48 -7.60 22.13
N ASN A 464 12.50 -8.50 22.18
CA ASN A 464 11.52 -8.61 23.27
C ASN A 464 10.65 -7.36 23.48
N LEU A 465 10.40 -6.61 22.41
CA LEU A 465 9.62 -5.37 22.45
C LEU A 465 8.11 -5.65 22.45
N PRO A 466 7.33 -5.15 23.43
CA PRO A 466 5.88 -5.33 23.45
C PRO A 466 5.20 -4.87 22.16
N VAL A 467 4.10 -5.54 21.79
CA VAL A 467 3.19 -5.06 20.73
C VAL A 467 2.65 -3.68 21.08
N GLY A 468 2.58 -2.79 20.09
CA GLY A 468 2.24 -1.40 20.33
C GLY A 468 2.78 -0.44 19.28
N VAL A 469 2.50 0.83 19.50
CA VAL A 469 2.92 1.93 18.64
C VAL A 469 4.17 2.58 19.24
N TYR A 470 5.23 2.64 18.46
CA TYR A 470 6.49 3.30 18.77
C TYR A 470 6.60 4.55 17.91
N SER A 471 6.42 5.71 18.54
CA SER A 471 6.59 7.03 17.94
C SER A 471 7.67 7.82 18.67
N GLY A 472 8.12 8.94 18.10
CA GLY A 472 9.17 9.76 18.72
C GLY A 472 10.51 9.01 18.83
N ILE A 473 10.79 8.10 17.89
CA ILE A 473 12.01 7.32 17.88
C ILE A 473 13.18 8.24 17.55
N SER A 474 14.20 8.29 18.42
CA SER A 474 15.43 9.02 18.14
C SER A 474 16.65 8.24 18.63
N LEU A 475 17.78 8.41 17.95
CA LEU A 475 19.06 7.88 18.39
C LEU A 475 20.01 9.05 18.67
N THR A 476 20.60 9.06 19.86
CA THR A 476 21.66 9.98 20.25
C THR A 476 22.95 9.20 20.45
N LYS A 477 24.01 9.51 19.73
CA LYS A 477 25.31 8.86 19.93
C LYS A 477 25.88 9.19 21.32
N VAL A 478 26.44 8.22 22.03
CA VAL A 478 27.08 8.45 23.34
C VAL A 478 28.57 8.80 23.12
N GLY A 479 29.02 9.92 23.69
CA GLY A 479 30.39 10.43 23.56
C GLY A 479 30.49 11.72 22.73
N ALA A 480 31.68 12.06 22.24
CA ALA A 480 31.88 13.22 21.36
C ALA A 480 30.97 13.12 20.11
N GLY A 481 30.24 14.19 19.81
CA GLY A 481 29.20 14.22 18.77
C GLY A 481 27.89 13.58 19.14
N ALA A 482 27.33 13.98 20.29
CA ALA A 482 26.04 13.53 20.82
C ALA A 482 24.84 14.07 20.03
N CYS A 483 24.87 13.92 18.71
CA CYS A 483 23.78 14.34 17.84
C CYS A 483 22.62 13.36 17.90
N THR A 484 21.44 13.94 18.08
CA THR A 484 20.17 13.23 18.09
C THR A 484 19.61 13.22 16.68
N VAL A 485 19.44 12.03 16.10
CA VAL A 485 18.81 11.86 14.79
C VAL A 485 17.44 11.21 14.97
N ASN A 486 16.41 11.97 14.63
CA ASN A 486 15.02 11.54 14.74
C ASN A 486 14.62 10.65 13.56
N TYR A 487 13.95 9.53 13.86
CA TYR A 487 13.26 8.74 12.86
C TYR A 487 11.84 9.32 12.70
N PRO A 488 11.47 9.83 11.51
CA PRO A 488 10.24 10.60 11.34
C PRO A 488 8.98 9.72 11.31
N ASN A 489 9.13 8.41 11.09
CA ASN A 489 8.01 7.50 10.93
C ASN A 489 7.66 6.79 12.23
N ILE A 490 6.42 6.30 12.30
CA ILE A 490 5.92 5.50 13.40
C ILE A 490 6.13 4.02 13.07
N ILE A 491 6.55 3.23 14.06
CA ILE A 491 6.63 1.78 13.96
C ILE A 491 5.47 1.16 14.75
N THR A 492 4.71 0.26 14.12
CA THR A 492 3.66 -0.50 14.79
C THR A 492 4.05 -1.96 14.84
N LEU A 493 4.28 -2.49 16.04
CA LEU A 493 4.44 -3.92 16.26
C LEU A 493 3.06 -4.52 16.54
N ILE A 494 2.58 -5.38 15.64
CA ILE A 494 1.26 -6.01 15.72
C ILE A 494 1.44 -7.45 16.18
N ALA A 495 0.62 -7.90 17.13
CA ALA A 495 0.65 -9.28 17.62
C ALA A 495 0.39 -10.28 16.48
N ASN A 496 1.17 -11.36 16.45
CA ASN A 496 0.87 -12.51 15.61
C ASN A 496 -0.16 -13.40 16.34
N ASN A 497 -1.42 -13.00 16.22
CA ASN A 497 -2.55 -13.69 16.83
C ASN A 497 -3.01 -14.85 15.95
N SER A 498 -3.53 -15.89 16.58
CA SER A 498 -4.24 -16.96 15.89
C SER A 498 -5.37 -16.39 15.01
N PRO A 499 -5.48 -16.80 13.73
CA PRO A 499 -6.56 -16.32 12.87
C PRO A 499 -7.92 -16.74 13.45
N ALA A 500 -8.86 -15.80 13.48
CA ALA A 500 -10.23 -16.05 13.95
C ALA A 500 -11.00 -16.81 12.86
N LEU A 501 -11.06 -18.14 13.00
CA LEU A 501 -11.71 -19.05 12.06
C LEU A 501 -13.13 -19.40 12.52
N THR A 502 -14.10 -19.11 11.65
CA THR A 502 -15.48 -19.59 11.77
C THR A 502 -15.80 -20.52 10.61
N VAL A 503 -16.58 -21.57 10.87
CA VAL A 503 -17.02 -22.55 9.88
C VAL A 503 -18.55 -22.66 9.89
N SER A 504 -19.15 -23.17 8.82
CA SER A 504 -20.57 -23.51 8.79
C SER A 504 -20.97 -24.48 9.92
N SER A 505 -22.24 -24.50 10.30
CA SER A 505 -22.75 -25.51 11.24
C SER A 505 -22.66 -26.92 10.65
N ASP A 506 -22.68 -27.93 11.52
CA ASP A 506 -22.85 -29.33 11.11
C ASP A 506 -24.15 -29.51 10.30
N VAL A 507 -24.11 -30.42 9.33
CA VAL A 507 -25.23 -30.67 8.40
C VAL A 507 -25.45 -32.17 8.26
N THR A 508 -26.72 -32.58 8.25
CA THR A 508 -27.13 -33.94 7.87
C THR A 508 -27.61 -33.96 6.43
N ILE A 509 -27.11 -34.89 5.62
CA ILE A 509 -27.53 -35.12 4.24
C ILE A 509 -27.94 -36.58 4.01
N CYS A 510 -28.77 -36.82 3.01
CA CYS A 510 -29.05 -38.17 2.55
C CYS A 510 -27.92 -38.69 1.66
N LYS A 511 -27.64 -39.99 1.74
CA LYS A 511 -26.64 -40.65 0.91
C LYS A 511 -26.84 -40.34 -0.58
N GLY A 512 -25.80 -39.82 -1.23
CA GLY A 512 -25.81 -39.41 -2.64
C GLY A 512 -26.06 -37.92 -2.87
N ASN A 513 -26.51 -37.18 -1.86
CA ASN A 513 -26.66 -35.73 -1.95
C ASN A 513 -25.32 -35.02 -1.66
N SER A 514 -25.28 -33.72 -1.97
CA SER A 514 -24.17 -32.84 -1.63
C SER A 514 -24.63 -31.71 -0.70
N THR A 515 -23.68 -31.14 0.04
CA THR A 515 -23.85 -29.92 0.82
C THR A 515 -22.65 -29.00 0.62
N THR A 516 -22.80 -27.72 0.96
CA THR A 516 -21.71 -26.76 0.93
C THR A 516 -21.19 -26.50 2.34
N ILE A 517 -19.90 -26.73 2.55
CA ILE A 517 -19.20 -26.34 3.77
C ILE A 517 -18.47 -25.02 3.52
N THR A 518 -18.51 -24.10 4.49
CA THR A 518 -17.89 -22.78 4.37
C THR A 518 -17.00 -22.49 5.56
N ALA A 519 -15.98 -21.67 5.33
CA ALA A 519 -15.09 -21.15 6.34
C ALA A 519 -14.80 -19.68 6.07
N SER A 520 -14.90 -18.85 7.10
CA SER A 520 -14.56 -17.44 7.07
C SER A 520 -13.48 -17.13 8.09
N ASN A 521 -12.58 -16.22 7.71
CA ASN A 521 -11.49 -15.75 8.54
C ASN A 521 -11.48 -14.21 8.53
N TYR A 522 -11.48 -13.61 9.71
CA TYR A 522 -11.50 -12.14 9.88
C TYR A 522 -10.10 -11.49 9.85
N GLY A 523 -9.03 -12.24 9.56
CA GLY A 523 -7.64 -11.76 9.59
C GLY A 523 -6.84 -11.89 8.28
N GLY A 524 -7.48 -12.17 7.14
CA GLY A 524 -6.79 -12.23 5.83
C GLY A 524 -5.90 -13.46 5.59
N ALA A 525 -5.85 -14.40 6.52
CA ALA A 525 -5.10 -15.66 6.37
C ALA A 525 -5.83 -16.64 5.44
N SER A 526 -5.08 -17.39 4.63
CA SER A 526 -5.62 -18.40 3.71
C SER A 526 -6.21 -19.59 4.49
N VAL A 527 -7.38 -20.07 4.04
CA VAL A 527 -8.05 -21.25 4.57
C VAL A 527 -7.83 -22.43 3.64
N SER A 528 -7.45 -23.57 4.20
CA SER A 528 -7.33 -24.86 3.50
C SER A 528 -8.12 -25.93 4.24
N TRP A 529 -8.73 -26.82 3.48
CA TRP A 529 -9.51 -27.94 3.99
C TRP A 529 -8.75 -29.26 3.83
N ASP A 530 -8.96 -30.16 4.79
CA ASP A 530 -8.50 -31.55 4.71
C ASP A 530 -9.29 -32.37 3.66
N ASN A 531 -9.15 -33.69 3.69
CA ASN A 531 -9.83 -34.61 2.77
C ASN A 531 -9.57 -34.32 1.28
N GLY A 532 -8.42 -33.71 0.96
CA GLY A 532 -7.99 -33.41 -0.41
C GLY A 532 -8.69 -32.21 -1.06
N LEU A 533 -9.48 -31.43 -0.31
CA LEU A 533 -10.22 -30.27 -0.82
C LEU A 533 -9.33 -29.05 -1.09
N GLY A 534 -8.28 -28.86 -0.31
CA GLY A 534 -7.29 -27.79 -0.51
C GLY A 534 -7.82 -26.40 -0.17
N SER A 535 -7.26 -25.37 -0.81
CA SER A 535 -7.55 -23.97 -0.48
C SER A 535 -8.91 -23.50 -0.98
N GLY A 536 -9.68 -22.83 -0.13
CA GLY A 536 -10.96 -22.25 -0.51
C GLY A 536 -11.83 -21.85 0.69
N ALA A 537 -12.58 -20.75 0.55
CA ALA A 537 -13.54 -20.32 1.56
C ALA A 537 -14.81 -21.18 1.60
N SER A 538 -15.05 -21.99 0.55
CA SER A 538 -16.25 -22.80 0.39
C SER A 538 -15.98 -24.00 -0.52
N HIS A 539 -16.50 -25.16 -0.16
CA HIS A 539 -16.46 -26.37 -1.00
C HIS A 539 -17.82 -27.08 -1.00
N SER A 540 -18.22 -27.62 -2.15
CA SER A 540 -19.33 -28.56 -2.25
C SER A 540 -18.81 -29.97 -2.02
N VAL A 541 -19.39 -30.69 -1.06
CA VAL A 541 -18.96 -32.03 -0.63
C VAL A 541 -20.13 -33.01 -0.68
N SER A 542 -19.85 -34.25 -1.08
CA SER A 542 -20.83 -35.34 -1.17
C SER A 542 -20.24 -36.64 -0.60
N PRO A 543 -19.98 -36.71 0.71
CA PRO A 543 -19.39 -37.91 1.31
C PRO A 543 -20.35 -39.11 1.27
N ASN A 544 -19.78 -40.32 1.19
CA ASN A 544 -20.55 -41.58 1.19
C ASN A 544 -20.85 -42.13 2.60
N HIS A 545 -20.19 -41.57 3.61
CA HIS A 545 -20.31 -41.89 5.04
C HIS A 545 -20.18 -40.59 5.85
N THR A 546 -20.56 -40.60 7.13
CA THR A 546 -20.32 -39.42 8.00
C THR A 546 -18.85 -39.05 8.00
N THR A 547 -18.55 -37.84 7.53
CA THR A 547 -17.18 -37.33 7.35
C THR A 547 -17.03 -36.03 8.09
N ILE A 548 -15.90 -35.88 8.77
CA ILE A 548 -15.51 -34.64 9.44
C ILE A 548 -14.55 -33.91 8.49
N TYR A 549 -14.89 -32.67 8.14
CA TYR A 549 -14.06 -31.78 7.34
C TYR A 549 -13.44 -30.73 8.23
N THR A 550 -12.12 -30.64 8.25
CA THR A 550 -11.37 -29.70 9.08
C THR A 550 -10.82 -28.57 8.22
N ALA A 551 -11.30 -27.35 8.48
CA ALA A 551 -10.70 -26.13 7.95
C ALA A 551 -9.50 -25.73 8.82
N SER A 552 -8.38 -25.44 8.18
CA SER A 552 -7.16 -24.88 8.78
C SER A 552 -6.92 -23.49 8.22
N ALA A 553 -6.84 -22.48 9.10
CA ALA A 553 -6.42 -21.12 8.73
C ALA A 553 -5.03 -20.86 9.30
N THR A 554 -4.09 -20.43 8.45
CA THR A 554 -2.70 -20.17 8.86
C THR A 554 -2.30 -18.74 8.56
N SER A 555 -1.88 -18.00 9.60
CA SER A 555 -1.27 -16.66 9.52
C SER A 555 0.12 -16.70 10.17
N GLY A 556 1.18 -16.54 9.38
CA GLY A 556 2.54 -16.74 9.88
C GLY A 556 2.74 -18.14 10.47
N SER A 557 3.20 -18.24 11.72
CA SER A 557 3.31 -19.52 12.45
C SER A 557 2.04 -19.94 13.21
N CYS A 558 0.96 -19.15 13.13
CA CYS A 558 -0.28 -19.44 13.84
C CYS A 558 -1.24 -20.23 12.96
N THR A 559 -1.67 -21.41 13.42
CA THR A 559 -2.72 -22.20 12.77
C THR A 559 -3.91 -22.38 13.71
N THR A 560 -5.11 -22.05 13.22
CA THR A 560 -6.37 -22.36 13.88
C THR A 560 -7.10 -23.43 13.07
N GLN A 561 -7.65 -24.44 13.73
CA GLN A 561 -8.46 -25.47 13.10
C GLN A 561 -9.87 -25.47 13.66
N LYS A 562 -10.86 -25.65 12.78
CA LYS A 562 -12.25 -25.93 13.14
C LYS A 562 -12.81 -26.98 12.19
N ALA A 563 -13.66 -27.84 12.72
CA ALA A 563 -14.28 -28.91 11.96
C ALA A 563 -15.78 -28.66 11.73
N VAL A 564 -16.26 -29.16 10.60
CA VAL A 564 -17.68 -29.31 10.26
C VAL A 564 -17.93 -30.80 10.06
N THR A 565 -18.93 -31.33 10.74
CA THR A 565 -19.37 -32.72 10.56
C THR A 565 -20.50 -32.76 9.53
N VAL A 566 -20.29 -33.54 8.46
CA VAL A 566 -21.34 -33.86 7.49
C VAL A 566 -21.81 -35.28 7.77
N THR A 567 -22.97 -35.40 8.40
CA THR A 567 -23.60 -36.68 8.74
C THR A 567 -24.35 -37.22 7.53
N VAL A 568 -24.07 -38.47 7.15
CA VAL A 568 -24.73 -39.12 6.00
C VAL A 568 -25.72 -40.15 6.49
N GLU A 569 -27.00 -39.90 6.25
CA GLU A 569 -28.08 -40.85 6.54
C GLU A 569 -28.37 -41.73 5.32
N ASN A 570 -28.59 -43.02 5.58
CA ASN A 570 -28.99 -43.96 4.53
C ASN A 570 -30.43 -43.70 4.12
N VAL A 571 -30.72 -43.90 2.84
CA VAL A 571 -32.10 -43.81 2.33
C VAL A 571 -32.90 -44.99 2.88
N VAL A 572 -34.01 -44.71 3.56
CA VAL A 572 -34.93 -45.73 4.07
C VAL A 572 -36.16 -45.86 3.17
N THR A 573 -36.68 -47.08 3.02
CA THR A 573 -37.93 -47.31 2.29
C THR A 573 -39.10 -47.25 3.28
N PRO A 574 -40.11 -46.39 3.09
CA PRO A 574 -41.30 -46.35 3.94
C PRO A 574 -42.09 -47.67 3.88
N THR A 575 -42.57 -48.16 5.02
CA THR A 575 -43.42 -49.37 5.10
C THR A 575 -44.84 -49.04 5.56
N PHE A 576 -45.83 -49.68 4.95
CA PHE A 576 -47.25 -49.43 5.23
C PHE A 576 -48.04 -50.73 5.27
N THR A 577 -48.96 -50.81 6.24
CA THR A 577 -50.10 -51.74 6.20
C THR A 577 -51.34 -50.94 5.80
N ILE A 578 -51.86 -51.20 4.60
CA ILE A 578 -53.11 -50.62 4.08
C ILE A 578 -54.01 -51.75 3.59
N ASP A 579 -55.30 -51.47 3.46
CA ASP A 579 -56.26 -52.42 2.91
C ASP A 579 -55.87 -52.79 1.46
N SER A 580 -55.74 -54.09 1.18
CA SER A 580 -55.43 -54.59 -0.16
C SER A 580 -56.62 -54.50 -1.11
N GLU A 581 -57.84 -54.39 -0.58
CA GLU A 581 -59.08 -54.34 -1.33
C GLU A 581 -60.08 -53.37 -0.69
N ILE A 582 -60.81 -52.62 -1.50
CA ILE A 582 -61.88 -51.71 -1.08
C ILE A 582 -63.09 -51.84 -2.01
N CYS A 583 -64.30 -51.59 -1.52
CA CYS A 583 -65.50 -51.59 -2.35
C CYS A 583 -65.55 -50.39 -3.29
N GLN A 584 -66.23 -50.55 -4.44
CA GLN A 584 -66.44 -49.45 -5.38
C GLN A 584 -67.07 -48.23 -4.68
N GLY A 585 -66.52 -47.05 -4.95
CA GLY A 585 -66.96 -45.78 -4.33
C GLY A 585 -66.40 -45.51 -2.93
N VAL A 586 -65.70 -46.47 -2.30
CA VAL A 586 -65.03 -46.25 -1.02
C VAL A 586 -63.68 -45.56 -1.25
N THR A 587 -63.38 -44.55 -0.45
CA THR A 587 -62.06 -43.91 -0.42
C THR A 587 -61.11 -44.71 0.48
N PRO A 588 -59.92 -45.13 0.00
CA PRO A 588 -58.99 -45.88 0.82
C PRO A 588 -58.43 -45.04 1.98
N ASN A 589 -58.21 -45.66 3.13
CA ASN A 589 -57.55 -45.03 4.26
C ASN A 589 -56.03 -45.12 4.08
N LEU A 590 -55.40 -43.99 3.78
CA LEU A 590 -53.96 -43.90 3.49
C LEU A 590 -53.23 -43.12 4.59
N PRO A 591 -52.44 -43.79 5.46
CA PRO A 591 -51.71 -43.13 6.55
C PRO A 591 -50.70 -42.10 6.03
N THR A 592 -50.62 -40.94 6.68
CA THR A 592 -49.62 -39.90 6.38
C THR A 592 -48.26 -40.15 7.05
N ASN A 593 -48.16 -41.18 7.89
CA ASN A 593 -46.92 -41.66 8.47
C ASN A 593 -46.78 -43.16 8.21
N SER A 594 -45.59 -43.59 7.78
CA SER A 594 -45.23 -44.99 7.63
C SER A 594 -44.97 -45.64 8.99
N GLU A 595 -44.95 -46.97 9.04
CA GLU A 595 -44.69 -47.75 10.26
C GLU A 595 -43.28 -47.57 10.78
N ASN A 596 -42.33 -47.24 9.90
CA ASN A 596 -40.96 -46.86 10.24
C ASN A 596 -40.78 -45.35 10.46
N GLY A 597 -41.85 -44.60 10.70
CA GLY A 597 -41.80 -43.21 11.17
C GLY A 597 -41.55 -42.15 10.11
N ILE A 598 -41.70 -42.48 8.82
CA ILE A 598 -41.54 -41.53 7.71
C ILE A 598 -42.86 -40.85 7.41
N SER A 599 -42.93 -39.54 7.63
CA SER A 599 -44.06 -38.71 7.24
C SER A 599 -44.05 -38.41 5.75
N GLY A 600 -45.23 -38.21 5.16
CA GLY A 600 -45.36 -37.85 3.75
C GLY A 600 -46.82 -37.77 3.31
N SER A 601 -47.01 -37.80 2.00
CA SER A 601 -48.33 -37.68 1.36
C SER A 601 -48.51 -38.68 0.25
N TRP A 602 -49.74 -39.17 0.09
CA TRP A 602 -50.13 -40.04 -1.01
C TRP A 602 -50.70 -39.24 -2.18
N ALA A 603 -50.37 -39.65 -3.40
CA ALA A 603 -51.00 -39.18 -4.63
C ALA A 603 -51.51 -40.38 -5.44
N LEU A 604 -52.68 -40.24 -6.06
CA LEU A 604 -53.18 -41.25 -6.99
C LEU A 604 -52.34 -41.23 -8.26
N LEU A 605 -51.71 -42.37 -8.58
CA LEU A 605 -50.88 -42.52 -9.78
C LEU A 605 -51.71 -43.05 -10.95
N THR A 606 -52.49 -44.12 -10.73
CA THR A 606 -53.34 -44.73 -11.78
C THR A 606 -54.66 -45.26 -11.22
N ASP A 607 -55.74 -45.14 -11.99
CA ASP A 607 -57.04 -45.79 -11.76
C ASP A 607 -57.48 -46.47 -13.07
N ASN A 608 -57.57 -47.80 -13.06
CA ASN A 608 -58.02 -48.58 -14.23
C ASN A 608 -59.44 -49.17 -14.07
N GLY A 609 -60.20 -48.71 -13.06
CA GLY A 609 -61.54 -49.19 -12.75
C GLY A 609 -61.61 -50.40 -11.83
N THR A 610 -60.60 -51.28 -11.82
CA THR A 610 -60.50 -52.43 -10.90
C THR A 610 -59.36 -52.33 -9.91
N GLN A 611 -58.45 -51.37 -10.09
CA GLN A 611 -57.24 -51.22 -9.30
C GLN A 611 -56.82 -49.76 -9.21
N LEU A 612 -56.46 -49.34 -8.00
CA LEU A 612 -55.89 -48.04 -7.70
C LEU A 612 -54.43 -48.20 -7.31
N THR A 613 -53.54 -47.47 -7.97
CA THR A 613 -52.14 -47.37 -7.57
C THR A 613 -51.89 -45.99 -7.01
N TYR A 614 -51.42 -45.93 -5.76
CA TYR A 614 -51.02 -44.71 -5.10
C TYR A 614 -49.49 -44.66 -4.96
N GLU A 615 -48.92 -43.46 -5.03
CA GLU A 615 -47.52 -43.20 -4.73
C GLU A 615 -47.42 -42.39 -3.44
N PHE A 616 -46.66 -42.88 -2.48
CA PHE A 616 -46.28 -42.14 -1.28
C PHE A 616 -45.00 -41.36 -1.54
N THR A 617 -45.07 -40.05 -1.35
CA THR A 617 -43.92 -39.15 -1.39
C THR A 617 -43.56 -38.73 0.04
N PRO A 618 -42.39 -39.13 0.56
CA PRO A 618 -41.89 -38.67 1.85
C PRO A 618 -41.77 -37.14 1.92
N THR A 619 -41.97 -36.58 3.10
CA THR A 619 -41.68 -35.16 3.37
C THR A 619 -40.21 -34.86 3.08
N ALA A 620 -39.93 -33.70 2.49
CA ALA A 620 -38.57 -33.28 2.16
C ALA A 620 -37.65 -33.31 3.41
N GLY A 621 -36.45 -33.88 3.27
CA GLY A 621 -35.47 -33.98 4.35
C GLY A 621 -35.49 -35.30 5.13
N MET A 622 -36.44 -36.20 4.90
CA MET A 622 -36.60 -37.46 5.66
C MET A 622 -35.68 -38.61 5.20
N CYS A 623 -34.80 -38.38 4.23
CA CYS A 623 -33.94 -39.42 3.63
C CYS A 623 -34.66 -40.74 3.34
N ALA A 624 -35.78 -40.65 2.62
CA ALA A 624 -36.58 -41.81 2.27
C ALA A 624 -36.92 -41.84 0.78
N SER A 625 -37.10 -43.04 0.23
CA SER A 625 -37.53 -43.23 -1.16
C SER A 625 -39.05 -43.15 -1.30
N THR A 626 -39.55 -42.83 -2.49
CA THR A 626 -40.97 -43.02 -2.79
C THR A 626 -41.31 -44.52 -2.79
N VAL A 627 -42.57 -44.84 -2.50
CA VAL A 627 -43.09 -46.21 -2.57
C VAL A 627 -44.47 -46.19 -3.21
N THR A 628 -44.76 -47.17 -4.05
CA THR A 628 -46.08 -47.36 -4.63
C THR A 628 -46.82 -48.46 -3.91
N GLN A 629 -48.13 -48.29 -3.72
CA GLN A 629 -49.03 -49.31 -3.20
C GLN A 629 -50.25 -49.45 -4.09
N THR A 630 -50.75 -50.67 -4.19
CA THR A 630 -51.82 -51.02 -5.09
C THR A 630 -52.99 -51.62 -4.29
N ILE A 631 -54.18 -51.06 -4.50
CA ILE A 631 -55.43 -51.45 -3.83
C ILE A 631 -56.41 -51.91 -4.90
N ASN A 632 -56.97 -53.10 -4.76
CA ASN A 632 -57.99 -53.60 -5.68
C ASN A 632 -59.37 -53.02 -5.32
N ARG A 633 -60.17 -52.72 -6.35
CA ARG A 633 -61.58 -52.35 -6.19
C ARG A 633 -62.46 -53.58 -6.38
N ILE A 634 -63.26 -53.87 -5.36
CA ILE A 634 -64.31 -54.87 -5.42
C ILE A 634 -65.53 -54.23 -6.06
N ASN A 635 -65.85 -54.67 -7.27
CA ASN A 635 -67.10 -54.34 -7.94
C ASN A 635 -68.08 -55.48 -7.68
N VAL A 636 -69.22 -55.17 -7.07
CA VAL A 636 -70.31 -56.12 -6.87
C VAL A 636 -71.38 -55.85 -7.91
N ASN A 637 -71.74 -56.88 -8.67
CA ASN A 637 -72.89 -56.84 -9.57
C ASN A 637 -73.96 -57.76 -8.99
N MET A 638 -74.99 -57.18 -8.37
CA MET A 638 -76.08 -57.93 -7.76
C MET A 638 -77.12 -58.32 -8.80
N ASP A 639 -77.67 -59.53 -8.71
CA ASP A 639 -78.82 -59.93 -9.51
C ASP A 639 -80.10 -59.29 -8.95
N LEU A 640 -80.53 -58.19 -9.57
CA LEU A 640 -81.73 -57.45 -9.17
C LEU A 640 -83.03 -58.13 -9.62
N THR A 641 -82.97 -59.33 -10.19
CA THR A 641 -84.16 -60.07 -10.60
C THR A 641 -84.78 -60.81 -9.43
N VAL A 642 -86.11 -60.93 -9.48
CA VAL A 642 -86.91 -61.63 -8.48
C VAL A 642 -87.73 -62.67 -9.22
N SER A 643 -87.68 -63.91 -8.76
CA SER A 643 -88.51 -65.01 -9.25
C SER A 643 -89.88 -64.97 -8.56
N GLN A 644 -90.95 -65.17 -9.34
CA GLN A 644 -92.33 -65.21 -8.84
C GLN A 644 -92.92 -66.60 -9.07
N ASN A 645 -93.36 -67.26 -7.99
CA ASN A 645 -94.08 -68.53 -8.03
C ASN A 645 -95.42 -68.39 -7.28
N GLY A 646 -96.48 -68.10 -8.01
CA GLY A 646 -97.78 -67.77 -7.42
C GLY A 646 -97.72 -66.44 -6.67
N ASN A 647 -97.95 -66.48 -5.36
CA ASN A 647 -97.82 -65.29 -4.49
C ASN A 647 -96.43 -65.16 -3.88
N ILE A 648 -95.53 -66.14 -3.99
CA ILE A 648 -94.21 -66.08 -3.37
C ILE A 648 -93.25 -65.35 -4.31
N LEU A 649 -92.59 -64.31 -3.80
CA LEU A 649 -91.50 -63.59 -4.42
C LEU A 649 -90.18 -64.05 -3.79
N GLU A 650 -89.16 -64.28 -4.61
CA GLU A 650 -87.82 -64.69 -4.19
C GLU A 650 -86.77 -63.86 -4.90
N ALA A 651 -85.94 -63.15 -4.14
CA ALA A 651 -84.78 -62.45 -4.72
C ALA A 651 -83.75 -63.47 -5.21
N ASN A 652 -83.31 -63.36 -6.46
CA ASN A 652 -82.38 -64.34 -7.05
C ASN A 652 -80.94 -64.16 -6.58
N GLU A 653 -80.57 -62.96 -6.11
CA GLU A 653 -79.31 -62.72 -5.42
C GLU A 653 -79.26 -63.54 -4.11
N VAL A 654 -78.20 -64.33 -3.90
CA VAL A 654 -78.06 -65.27 -2.78
C VAL A 654 -77.18 -64.74 -1.64
N ASP A 655 -76.39 -63.68 -1.87
CA ASP A 655 -75.37 -63.16 -0.94
C ASP A 655 -75.57 -61.66 -0.60
N ALA A 656 -76.83 -61.26 -0.42
CA ALA A 656 -77.24 -59.93 0.01
C ALA A 656 -78.10 -59.96 1.28
N THR A 657 -78.25 -58.82 1.95
CA THR A 657 -79.34 -58.62 2.90
C THR A 657 -80.54 -58.01 2.18
N TYR A 658 -81.75 -58.40 2.58
CA TYR A 658 -83.00 -58.07 1.89
C TYR A 658 -83.87 -57.14 2.73
N GLN A 659 -84.57 -56.22 2.06
CA GLN A 659 -85.69 -55.48 2.64
C GLN A 659 -86.78 -55.32 1.57
N TRP A 660 -87.94 -55.93 1.78
CA TRP A 660 -89.07 -55.79 0.87
C TRP A 660 -89.81 -54.46 1.10
N VAL A 661 -90.23 -53.84 0.00
CA VAL A 661 -90.83 -52.50 -0.04
C VAL A 661 -92.10 -52.54 -0.87
N ASP A 662 -93.15 -51.87 -0.39
CA ASP A 662 -94.39 -51.64 -1.16
C ASP A 662 -94.16 -50.51 -2.16
N CYS A 663 -94.35 -50.78 -3.46
CA CYS A 663 -94.09 -49.81 -4.52
C CYS A 663 -95.14 -48.69 -4.62
N SER A 664 -96.27 -48.80 -3.92
CA SER A 664 -97.34 -47.79 -3.98
C SER A 664 -97.00 -46.52 -3.20
N ASP A 665 -96.31 -46.67 -2.07
CA ASP A 665 -95.88 -45.58 -1.19
C ASP A 665 -94.38 -45.60 -0.86
N ASN A 666 -93.66 -46.59 -1.38
CA ASN A 666 -92.24 -46.83 -1.16
C ASN A 666 -91.88 -47.03 0.32
N SER A 667 -92.82 -47.57 1.10
CA SER A 667 -92.62 -47.90 2.52
C SER A 667 -92.08 -49.31 2.72
N ASP A 668 -91.26 -49.48 3.76
CA ASP A 668 -90.74 -50.79 4.13
C ASP A 668 -91.86 -51.71 4.62
N VAL A 669 -91.90 -52.93 4.10
CA VAL A 669 -92.74 -53.98 4.66
C VAL A 669 -92.06 -54.48 5.94
N VAL A 670 -92.60 -54.06 7.08
CA VAL A 670 -92.03 -54.32 8.40
C VAL A 670 -91.80 -55.81 8.62
N GLY A 671 -90.53 -56.20 8.87
CA GLY A 671 -90.12 -57.57 9.15
C GLY A 671 -89.88 -58.45 7.92
N ALA A 672 -90.09 -57.95 6.71
CA ALA A 672 -89.81 -58.68 5.47
C ALA A 672 -88.35 -58.51 5.05
N THR A 673 -87.44 -59.20 5.75
CA THR A 673 -85.98 -59.14 5.51
C THR A 673 -85.37 -60.46 5.00
N SER A 674 -86.21 -61.40 4.60
CA SER A 674 -85.81 -62.69 4.05
C SER A 674 -85.71 -62.63 2.52
N GLN A 675 -84.89 -63.51 1.94
CA GLN A 675 -84.80 -63.69 0.48
C GLN A 675 -86.16 -64.05 -0.15
N HIS A 676 -86.99 -64.81 0.58
CA HIS A 676 -88.36 -65.14 0.20
C HIS A 676 -89.37 -64.22 0.91
N PHE A 677 -90.39 -63.80 0.18
CA PHE A 677 -91.48 -62.95 0.67
C PHE A 677 -92.83 -63.37 0.07
N GLU A 678 -93.84 -63.56 0.91
CA GLU A 678 -95.20 -63.89 0.51
C GLU A 678 -96.15 -62.75 0.94
N PRO A 679 -96.60 -61.88 0.02
CA PRO A 679 -97.46 -60.76 0.35
C PRO A 679 -98.88 -61.24 0.66
N LEU A 680 -99.43 -60.71 1.76
CA LEU A 680 -100.78 -61.04 2.24
C LEU A 680 -101.89 -60.32 1.47
N THR A 681 -101.53 -59.30 0.69
CA THR A 681 -102.46 -58.48 -0.11
C THR A 681 -101.94 -58.33 -1.53
N SER A 682 -102.85 -58.34 -2.50
CA SER A 682 -102.53 -57.95 -3.87
C SER A 682 -101.92 -56.56 -3.88
N GLY A 683 -100.76 -56.41 -4.52
CA GLY A 683 -99.95 -55.20 -4.48
C GLY A 683 -98.75 -55.32 -5.40
N SER A 684 -97.93 -54.27 -5.43
CA SER A 684 -96.68 -54.26 -6.17
C SER A 684 -95.52 -54.10 -5.19
N TYR A 685 -94.55 -55.00 -5.25
CA TYR A 685 -93.45 -55.06 -4.29
C TYR A 685 -92.10 -55.10 -5.01
N LYS A 686 -91.08 -54.52 -4.39
CA LYS A 686 -89.68 -54.64 -4.78
C LYS A 686 -88.82 -55.04 -3.59
N VAL A 687 -87.61 -55.51 -3.82
CA VAL A 687 -86.63 -55.81 -2.77
C VAL A 687 -85.44 -54.87 -2.90
N ILE A 688 -85.01 -54.28 -1.79
CA ILE A 688 -83.72 -53.61 -1.66
C ILE A 688 -82.70 -54.69 -1.26
N LEU A 689 -81.66 -54.83 -2.07
CA LEU A 689 -80.52 -55.72 -1.86
C LEU A 689 -79.34 -54.89 -1.37
N THR A 690 -78.69 -55.33 -0.29
CA THR A 690 -77.42 -54.76 0.18
C THR A 690 -76.36 -55.84 0.16
N SER A 691 -75.24 -55.60 -0.52
CA SER A 691 -74.17 -56.60 -0.65
C SER A 691 -73.54 -56.95 0.71
N THR A 692 -73.32 -58.24 0.96
CA THR A 692 -72.61 -58.71 2.16
C THR A 692 -71.09 -58.48 2.10
N VAL A 693 -70.52 -58.45 0.88
CA VAL A 693 -69.10 -58.17 0.63
C VAL A 693 -68.82 -56.67 0.67
N CYS A 694 -69.77 -55.88 0.15
CA CYS A 694 -69.69 -54.42 0.10
C CYS A 694 -70.97 -53.77 0.65
N PRO A 695 -71.10 -53.63 1.99
CA PRO A 695 -72.33 -53.13 2.62
C PRO A 695 -72.74 -51.71 2.22
N ASN A 696 -71.83 -50.94 1.61
CA ASN A 696 -72.11 -49.62 1.06
C ASN A 696 -72.77 -49.65 -0.34
N ILE A 697 -72.89 -50.83 -0.95
CA ILE A 697 -73.53 -51.04 -2.24
C ILE A 697 -74.93 -51.60 -1.99
N THR A 698 -75.93 -50.75 -2.21
CA THR A 698 -77.35 -51.09 -2.14
C THR A 698 -78.00 -50.83 -3.48
N ASP A 699 -78.86 -51.73 -3.94
CA ASP A 699 -79.64 -51.54 -5.17
C ASP A 699 -81.02 -52.18 -5.03
N GLU A 700 -81.95 -51.84 -5.91
CA GLU A 700 -83.35 -52.28 -5.80
C GLU A 700 -83.83 -53.02 -7.05
N SER A 701 -84.64 -54.07 -6.82
CA SER A 701 -85.32 -54.76 -7.91
C SER A 701 -86.38 -53.85 -8.55
N ASN A 702 -86.78 -54.20 -9.78
CA ASN A 702 -88.01 -53.66 -10.34
C ASN A 702 -89.23 -54.07 -9.49
N CYS A 703 -90.29 -53.27 -9.55
CA CYS A 703 -91.56 -53.58 -8.91
C CYS A 703 -92.26 -54.76 -9.62
N ILE A 704 -92.68 -55.76 -8.84
CA ILE A 704 -93.39 -56.95 -9.32
C ILE A 704 -94.80 -56.95 -8.75
N THR A 705 -95.79 -57.20 -9.61
CA THR A 705 -97.19 -57.25 -9.22
C THR A 705 -97.59 -58.65 -8.81
N VAL A 706 -98.17 -58.78 -7.62
CA VAL A 706 -98.71 -60.04 -7.11
C VAL A 706 -100.22 -59.91 -6.99
N ALA A 707 -100.95 -60.84 -7.60
CA ALA A 707 -102.40 -60.93 -7.52
C ALA A 707 -102.78 -62.15 -6.69
N THR A 708 -103.19 -61.94 -5.44
CA THR A 708 -103.67 -63.02 -4.58
C THR A 708 -105.08 -63.43 -5.07
N SER A 709 -105.23 -64.64 -5.63
CA SER A 709 -106.53 -65.15 -6.12
C SER A 709 -107.50 -65.41 -4.95
N GLY A 710 -108.24 -64.37 -4.54
CA GLY A 710 -109.44 -64.51 -3.73
C GLY A 710 -110.66 -64.76 -4.61
N LEU A 711 -111.12 -66.01 -4.72
CA LEU A 711 -112.47 -66.31 -5.19
C LEU A 711 -113.47 -65.75 -4.15
N GLN A 712 -114.32 -64.84 -4.63
CA GLN A 712 -115.43 -64.14 -3.97
C GLN A 712 -115.78 -64.51 -2.51
N ASN A 713 -115.45 -63.58 -1.62
CA ASN A 713 -116.32 -62.98 -0.60
C ASN A 713 -117.17 -63.93 0.26
N ASP A 714 -116.53 -64.58 1.23
CA ASP A 714 -117.20 -64.94 2.48
C ASP A 714 -116.60 -64.12 3.65
N LEU A 715 -116.94 -62.83 3.67
CA LEU A 715 -116.58 -61.92 4.75
C LEU A 715 -117.12 -62.40 6.11
N LEU A 716 -118.18 -63.22 6.12
CA LEU A 716 -118.75 -63.78 7.35
C LEU A 716 -117.82 -64.82 8.00
N ASN A 717 -117.06 -65.58 7.20
CA ASN A 717 -116.10 -66.56 7.71
C ASN A 717 -114.88 -65.92 8.40
N HIS A 718 -114.59 -64.66 8.08
CA HIS A 718 -113.48 -63.90 8.63
C HIS A 718 -113.88 -63.00 9.81
N VAL A 719 -115.11 -63.16 10.32
CA VAL A 719 -115.52 -62.60 11.61
C VAL A 719 -115.05 -63.55 12.72
N PHE A 720 -114.13 -63.09 13.56
CA PHE A 720 -113.59 -63.87 14.68
C PHE A 720 -113.98 -63.24 16.01
N ILE A 721 -114.29 -64.09 16.99
CA ILE A 721 -114.52 -63.66 18.37
C ILE A 721 -113.35 -64.08 19.25
N TYR A 722 -112.79 -63.15 20.01
CA TYR A 722 -111.61 -63.40 20.84
C TYR A 722 -111.58 -62.49 22.09
N PRO A 723 -111.02 -62.95 23.22
CA PRO A 723 -110.68 -64.34 23.48
C PRO A 723 -111.96 -65.20 23.54
N ASN A 724 -111.84 -66.47 23.15
CA ASN A 724 -112.93 -67.45 23.26
C ASN A 724 -112.31 -68.83 23.56
N PRO A 725 -112.34 -69.32 24.81
CA PRO A 725 -113.16 -68.85 25.93
C PRO A 725 -112.83 -67.45 26.46
N THR A 726 -113.81 -66.77 27.08
CA THR A 726 -113.66 -65.43 27.69
C THR A 726 -114.13 -65.40 29.15
N LYS A 727 -113.60 -64.46 29.94
CA LYS A 727 -114.05 -64.18 31.32
C LYS A 727 -114.92 -62.95 31.44
N ASN A 728 -114.57 -61.85 30.79
CA ASN A 728 -115.24 -60.57 31.02
C ASN A 728 -115.75 -59.93 29.72
N THR A 729 -114.93 -59.93 28.67
CA THR A 729 -115.24 -59.24 27.43
C THR A 729 -114.82 -60.11 26.25
N VAL A 730 -115.64 -60.14 25.21
CA VAL A 730 -115.29 -60.75 23.91
C VAL A 730 -115.24 -59.66 22.84
N TYR A 731 -114.12 -59.59 22.13
CA TYR A 731 -113.91 -58.71 21.00
C TYR A 731 -114.28 -59.41 19.70
N ILE A 732 -114.77 -58.64 18.74
CA ILE A 732 -115.16 -59.12 17.42
C ILE A 732 -114.21 -58.48 16.39
N SER A 733 -113.36 -59.30 15.78
CA SER A 733 -112.56 -58.89 14.62
C SER A 733 -113.45 -58.96 13.39
N ILE A 734 -113.63 -57.83 12.72
CA ILE A 734 -114.47 -57.70 11.53
C ILE A 734 -113.59 -57.24 10.36
N PRO A 735 -113.64 -57.91 9.19
CA PRO A 735 -112.89 -57.49 8.03
C PRO A 735 -113.41 -56.15 7.48
N LYS A 736 -112.51 -55.35 6.90
CA LYS A 736 -112.82 -54.05 6.29
C LYS A 736 -113.89 -54.22 5.20
N GLY A 737 -115.04 -53.56 5.35
CA GLY A 737 -116.17 -53.65 4.41
C GLY A 737 -117.38 -54.46 4.89
N LEU A 738 -117.30 -55.10 6.06
CA LEU A 738 -118.44 -55.73 6.76
C LEU A 738 -118.78 -54.93 8.02
N ALA A 739 -120.06 -54.71 8.31
CA ALA A 739 -120.50 -54.02 9.52
C ALA A 739 -121.59 -54.82 10.23
N ILE A 740 -121.50 -54.93 11.56
CA ILE A 740 -122.55 -55.54 12.39
C ILE A 740 -123.65 -54.51 12.60
N THR A 741 -124.89 -54.92 12.42
CA THR A 741 -126.09 -54.08 12.56
C THR A 741 -126.88 -54.42 13.82
N SER A 742 -126.89 -55.68 14.24
CA SER A 742 -127.45 -56.13 15.51
C SER A 742 -126.82 -57.44 15.97
N TRP A 743 -126.98 -57.79 17.25
CA TRP A 743 -126.50 -59.05 17.78
C TRP A 743 -127.37 -59.58 18.92
N ILE A 744 -127.44 -60.90 19.02
CA ILE A 744 -128.21 -61.62 20.05
C ILE A 744 -127.34 -62.72 20.63
N MET A 745 -127.30 -62.81 21.96
CA MET A 745 -126.66 -63.92 22.65
C MET A 745 -127.72 -64.84 23.26
N LYS A 746 -127.62 -66.14 22.97
CA LYS A 746 -128.52 -67.19 23.43
C LYS A 746 -127.76 -68.23 24.26
N ASP A 747 -128.39 -68.77 25.30
CA ASP A 747 -127.86 -69.96 25.98
C ASP A 747 -128.00 -71.23 25.10
N ILE A 748 -127.49 -72.37 25.57
CA ILE A 748 -127.54 -73.64 24.80
C ILE A 748 -128.96 -74.19 24.62
N GLN A 749 -129.95 -73.72 25.37
CA GLN A 749 -131.36 -74.05 25.19
C GLN A 749 -132.08 -73.09 24.23
N GLY A 750 -131.37 -72.07 23.72
CA GLY A 750 -131.89 -71.09 22.77
C GLY A 750 -132.60 -69.90 23.41
N LYS A 751 -132.57 -69.75 24.75
CA LYS A 751 -133.14 -68.59 25.44
C LYS A 751 -132.20 -67.39 25.25
N VAL A 752 -132.77 -66.26 24.82
CA VAL A 752 -132.04 -64.99 24.67
C VAL A 752 -131.62 -64.49 26.06
N VAL A 753 -130.32 -64.23 26.22
CA VAL A 753 -129.71 -63.71 27.45
C VAL A 753 -129.21 -62.28 27.31
N MET A 754 -128.89 -61.82 26.08
CA MET A 754 -128.62 -60.43 25.72
C MET A 754 -129.06 -60.18 24.28
N ASP A 755 -129.58 -59.00 23.97
CA ASP A 755 -130.07 -58.62 22.64
C ASP A 755 -129.92 -57.09 22.46
N GLU A 756 -129.17 -56.68 21.43
CA GLU A 756 -128.94 -55.27 21.12
C GLU A 756 -128.98 -55.02 19.59
N SER A 757 -129.58 -53.90 19.21
CA SER A 757 -129.79 -53.51 17.80
C SER A 757 -128.81 -52.43 17.32
N THR A 758 -127.54 -52.55 17.71
CA THR A 758 -126.48 -51.61 17.34
C THR A 758 -125.22 -52.33 16.89
N SER A 759 -124.35 -51.62 16.15
CA SER A 759 -123.02 -52.12 15.80
C SER A 759 -122.18 -52.37 17.04
N VAL A 760 -121.40 -53.45 17.03
CA VAL A 760 -120.58 -53.85 18.17
C VAL A 760 -119.24 -54.41 17.71
N THR A 761 -118.17 -54.09 18.43
CA THR A 761 -116.84 -54.69 18.26
C THR A 761 -116.31 -55.30 19.56
N GLU A 762 -117.01 -55.08 20.68
CA GLU A 762 -116.74 -55.68 21.99
C GLU A 762 -118.06 -55.95 22.74
N ILE A 763 -118.17 -57.11 23.37
CA ILE A 763 -119.34 -57.49 24.18
C ILE A 763 -118.87 -57.86 25.57
N HIS A 764 -119.40 -57.17 26.58
CA HIS A 764 -119.14 -57.45 27.99
C HIS A 764 -120.09 -58.54 28.49
N VAL A 765 -119.53 -59.65 28.98
CA VAL A 765 -120.23 -60.88 29.39
C VAL A 765 -120.01 -61.20 30.87
N GLU A 766 -119.53 -60.24 31.67
CA GLU A 766 -119.21 -60.40 33.09
C GLU A 766 -120.39 -60.92 33.93
N LEU A 767 -121.62 -60.55 33.55
CA LEU A 767 -122.84 -60.90 34.26
C LEU A 767 -123.45 -62.24 33.80
N LEU A 768 -122.88 -62.88 32.76
CA LEU A 768 -123.33 -64.20 32.32
C LEU A 768 -122.71 -65.31 33.18
N SER A 769 -123.51 -66.32 33.49
CA SER A 769 -123.05 -67.55 34.14
C SER A 769 -122.00 -68.27 33.29
N LYS A 770 -121.11 -69.02 33.95
CA LYS A 770 -120.15 -69.88 33.25
C LYS A 770 -120.89 -70.91 32.39
N GLY A 771 -120.49 -71.07 31.14
CA GLY A 771 -121.19 -71.94 30.21
C GLY A 771 -120.93 -71.61 28.75
N MET A 772 -121.61 -72.32 27.85
CA MET A 772 -121.54 -72.04 26.42
C MET A 772 -122.75 -71.25 25.95
N TYR A 773 -122.51 -70.34 25.01
CA TYR A 773 -123.49 -69.46 24.44
C TYR A 773 -123.35 -69.44 22.91
N TYR A 774 -124.43 -69.12 22.22
CA TYR A 774 -124.42 -68.84 20.79
C TYR A 774 -124.61 -67.33 20.60
N LEU A 775 -123.60 -66.69 20.03
CA LEU A 775 -123.63 -65.30 19.64
C LEU A 775 -124.01 -65.22 18.17
N GLU A 776 -125.23 -64.77 17.90
CA GLU A 776 -125.77 -64.53 16.58
C GLU A 776 -125.55 -63.06 16.21
N LEU A 777 -124.77 -62.81 15.16
CA LEU A 777 -124.44 -61.47 14.67
C LEU A 777 -125.15 -61.25 13.34
N THR A 778 -125.96 -60.20 13.26
CA THR A 778 -126.52 -59.71 12.00
C THR A 778 -125.58 -58.66 11.43
N THR A 779 -125.18 -58.83 10.18
CA THR A 779 -124.29 -57.91 9.48
C THR A 779 -124.97 -57.34 8.24
N THR A 780 -124.33 -56.34 7.63
CA THR A 780 -124.74 -55.79 6.33
C THR A 780 -124.74 -56.81 5.19
N GLN A 781 -124.15 -58.00 5.36
CA GLN A 781 -124.06 -59.04 4.34
C GLN A 781 -124.76 -60.36 4.72
N GLY A 782 -125.29 -60.49 5.94
CA GLY A 782 -125.96 -61.72 6.40
C GLY A 782 -125.81 -61.99 7.89
N VAL A 783 -126.42 -63.07 8.37
CA VAL A 783 -126.36 -63.49 9.78
C VAL A 783 -125.35 -64.61 9.95
N LEU A 784 -124.50 -64.50 10.98
CA LEU A 784 -123.56 -65.56 11.36
C LEU A 784 -123.69 -65.90 12.84
N VAL A 785 -123.48 -67.16 13.20
CA VAL A 785 -123.53 -67.63 14.59
C VAL A 785 -122.13 -68.08 15.00
N LYS A 786 -121.60 -67.48 16.08
CA LYS A 786 -120.34 -67.90 16.72
C LYS A 786 -120.65 -68.51 18.07
N LYS A 787 -120.00 -69.64 18.34
CA LYS A 787 -120.05 -70.30 19.63
C LYS A 787 -119.10 -69.58 20.59
N LEU A 788 -119.62 -69.06 21.70
CA LEU A 788 -118.86 -68.41 22.76
C LEU A 788 -118.80 -69.33 24.00
N VAL A 789 -117.64 -69.42 24.64
CA VAL A 789 -117.47 -70.11 25.92
C VAL A 789 -117.14 -69.07 27.00
N LYS A 790 -117.99 -68.96 28.02
CA LYS A 790 -117.78 -68.11 29.20
C LYS A 790 -117.18 -68.93 30.33
N GLU A 791 -115.98 -68.55 30.77
CA GLU A 791 -115.25 -69.16 31.89
C GLU A 791 -115.63 -68.63 33.26
#